data_AF-A0A8S3UE10-F1
#
_entry.id   AF-A0A8S3UE10-F1
#
_cell.length_a   1.000
_cell.length_b   1.000
_cell.length_c   1.000
_cell.angle_alpha   90.00
_cell.angle_beta   90.00
_cell.angle_gamma   90.00
#
_symmetry.space_group_name_H-M   'P 1'
#
loop_
_entity.id
_entity.type
_entity.pdbx_description
1 polymer ?
#
loop_
_entity_poly.entity_id
_entity_poly.type
_entity_poly.pdbx_seq_one_letter_code
_entity_poly.pdbx_strand_id
1 'polypeptide(L)'
;MPNNFYIAITEKSYPRCMVYNKDGLKKGQIELSGEPDSNAVMKSNRIAVTLTGEEKVCVIDTNKWQFIYIIHVHGECKGLVYFENNLIANCIDEGFVYINDAGKIVKRNRITGEFYFHLDNQGNLYSSKMETNKVNVHNLTTDKYSVYHLKGLNNPEGWQPTEKTIYLFHMEKDQGKLKHSLNEDDNSEVYHIYDHQQDDPKYSKKLGLIFECQKLVGNDRQGRSPLNIAIIGQTGCGKSSFLNTVFASLNTDCWRDIARSGFFKIEGPQLHCTERFRSFSKKDYYRATNDKGVLMPTFLDMTGFPDENTKTVLDLLEIIFSGRITENQKLADIEEGVKSISSEAVTYYNKEVSHLPVDRIIVVSTLDPDSPLPRYLLSAISEAAKKVLTTSPEEFSRKTVKDESEQKELRDKLLEKCKKLVGISGKDKNPLTIAVIGTPGGGKSSFLNTIFAALSNERWIEHAKCADTSRGGRQITQRLKRFLMNHYYSTEDDCLMPTFLDMAGFENDDSLLTKEMLNIVLSGKFEDGEKLSDMVLFGKEKGVNALKEKYSKKKSENVNRLIVVCSADPDLTLPNALFKSIIDVTSRDRDITVYGVFTQTDKYSSDDPKVVEKERQFLTKLETPETRFARIKNYCPDVDPSMNYRYTTIPSLDIPVLRFLDMVLIPQPTDFVKDSSPKPHPLLKLNPVDIAMFVGVIVVLIGMFIFWLWKY
;
A
#
# COMPACT_ATOMS: atom_id res chain seq x y z
N MET A 1 46.00 4.16 -12.69
CA MET A 1 46.33 2.83 -12.10
C MET A 1 46.37 1.82 -13.22
N PRO A 2 47.21 0.77 -13.17
CA PRO A 2 47.16 -0.31 -14.15
C PRO A 2 45.91 -1.17 -13.90
N ASN A 3 45.06 -1.27 -14.92
CA ASN A 3 43.81 -2.04 -15.17
C ASN A 3 43.40 -3.29 -14.35
N ASN A 4 43.78 -3.49 -13.07
CA ASN A 4 43.67 -4.82 -12.43
C ASN A 4 43.06 -4.86 -11.00
N PHE A 5 42.27 -3.88 -10.58
CA PHE A 5 41.64 -3.89 -9.24
C PHE A 5 40.16 -3.51 -9.27
N TYR A 6 39.36 -4.14 -8.40
CA TYR A 6 37.94 -3.87 -8.19
C TYR A 6 37.68 -3.50 -6.72
N ILE A 7 36.76 -2.57 -6.47
CA ILE A 7 36.40 -2.12 -5.12
C ILE A 7 34.95 -2.50 -4.85
N ALA A 8 34.71 -3.21 -3.74
CA ALA A 8 33.37 -3.55 -3.27
C ALA A 8 33.05 -2.77 -1.97
N ILE A 9 31.86 -2.17 -1.92
CA ILE A 9 31.35 -1.44 -0.75
C ILE A 9 30.35 -2.34 -0.05
N THR A 10 30.59 -2.64 1.23
CA THR A 10 29.73 -3.55 2.01
C THR A 10 29.03 -2.81 3.15
N GLU A 11 27.70 -2.90 3.16
CA GLU A 11 26.72 -2.47 4.17
C GLU A 11 26.48 -0.96 4.40
N LYS A 12 25.19 -0.63 4.63
CA LYS A 12 24.64 0.74 4.70
C LYS A 12 24.99 1.51 5.97
N SER A 13 25.42 0.83 7.04
CA SER A 13 25.51 1.45 8.37
C SER A 13 26.91 2.02 8.67
N TYR A 14 27.96 1.44 8.09
CA TYR A 14 29.35 1.91 8.19
C TYR A 14 30.11 1.47 6.92
N PRO A 15 30.26 2.35 5.91
CA PRO A 15 30.82 1.92 4.63
C PRO A 15 32.30 1.57 4.78
N ARG A 16 32.62 0.28 4.69
CA ARG A 16 33.97 -0.24 4.51
C ARG A 16 34.18 -0.56 3.03
N CYS A 17 35.30 -0.10 2.48
CA CYS A 17 35.68 -0.41 1.11
C CYS A 17 36.75 -1.51 1.11
N MET A 18 36.47 -2.59 0.39
CA MET A 18 37.37 -3.74 0.26
C MET A 18 37.95 -3.73 -1.15
N VAL A 19 39.28 -3.86 -1.27
CA VAL A 19 39.98 -3.85 -2.55
C VAL A 19 40.42 -5.26 -2.92
N TYR A 20 40.03 -5.70 -4.11
CA TYR A 20 40.35 -7.03 -4.65
C TYR A 20 41.16 -6.89 -5.94
N ASN A 21 42.07 -7.83 -6.19
CA ASN A 21 42.72 -7.93 -7.50
C ASN A 21 41.80 -8.65 -8.52
N LYS A 22 42.23 -8.70 -9.78
CA LYS A 22 41.50 -9.37 -10.87
C LYS A 22 41.17 -10.85 -10.64
N ASP A 23 41.88 -11.52 -9.72
CA ASP A 23 41.67 -12.93 -9.38
C ASP A 23 40.72 -13.09 -8.17
N GLY A 24 40.12 -12.00 -7.70
CA GLY A 24 39.17 -12.01 -6.57
C GLY A 24 39.83 -12.08 -5.18
N LEU A 25 41.16 -11.94 -5.08
CA LEU A 25 41.87 -12.00 -3.81
C LEU A 25 41.88 -10.61 -3.13
N LYS A 26 41.44 -10.57 -1.86
CA LYS A 26 41.44 -9.35 -1.03
C LYS A 26 42.88 -8.86 -0.85
N LYS A 27 43.15 -7.63 -1.27
CA LYS A 27 44.45 -6.98 -1.15
C LYS A 27 44.50 -5.86 -0.12
N GLY A 28 43.35 -5.31 0.29
CA GLY A 28 43.31 -4.28 1.33
C GLY A 28 41.89 -3.94 1.79
N GLN A 29 41.82 -3.15 2.86
CA GLN A 29 40.59 -2.63 3.44
C GLN A 29 40.80 -1.16 3.78
N ILE A 30 39.84 -0.31 3.40
CA ILE A 30 39.83 1.12 3.69
C ILE A 30 38.64 1.39 4.61
N GLU A 31 38.91 1.95 5.78
CA GLU A 31 37.87 2.42 6.71
C GLU A 31 37.63 3.91 6.50
N LEU A 32 36.37 4.29 6.31
CA LEU A 32 35.95 5.68 6.20
C LEU A 32 35.65 6.19 7.61
N SER A 33 36.43 7.16 8.11
CA SER A 33 36.22 7.74 9.44
C SER A 33 35.43 9.06 9.35
N GLY A 34 34.39 9.17 10.17
CA GLY A 34 33.62 10.40 10.42
C GLY A 34 32.30 10.09 11.16
N GLU A 35 32.07 10.70 12.32
CA GLU A 35 30.79 10.59 13.04
C GLU A 35 29.67 11.34 12.30
N PRO A 36 28.44 10.80 12.25
CA PRO A 36 27.34 11.43 11.52
C PRO A 36 26.73 12.57 12.35
N ASP A 37 26.95 13.81 11.94
CA ASP A 37 26.21 14.96 12.47
C ASP A 37 24.80 15.01 11.85
N SER A 38 23.79 15.06 12.73
CA SER A 38 22.39 14.73 12.44
C SER A 38 21.59 15.78 11.66
N ASN A 39 22.24 16.82 11.12
CA ASN A 39 21.58 17.91 10.38
C ASN A 39 22.09 18.14 8.95
N ALA A 40 22.97 17.28 8.41
CA ALA A 40 23.46 17.38 7.03
C ALA A 40 23.04 16.16 6.18
N VAL A 41 21.74 15.89 6.09
CA VAL A 41 21.21 14.87 5.17
C VAL A 41 21.16 15.43 3.74
N MET A 42 22.01 14.85 2.89
CA MET A 42 21.91 14.73 1.42
C MET A 42 21.48 15.97 0.61
N LYS A 43 22.45 16.79 0.20
CA LYS A 43 22.31 17.68 -0.98
C LYS A 43 23.47 17.68 -1.98
N SER A 44 24.49 16.83 -1.83
CA SER A 44 25.56 16.73 -2.83
C SER A 44 25.71 15.31 -3.37
N ASN A 45 25.42 15.12 -4.66
CA ASN A 45 25.58 13.85 -5.40
C ASN A 45 27.05 13.56 -5.80
N ARG A 46 28.01 13.95 -4.94
CA ARG A 46 29.44 13.82 -5.21
C ARG A 46 30.16 13.33 -3.95
N ILE A 47 30.97 12.29 -4.12
CA ILE A 47 31.80 11.73 -3.04
C ILE A 47 33.25 12.00 -3.39
N ALA A 48 33.99 12.64 -2.47
CA ALA A 48 35.43 12.82 -2.56
C ALA A 48 36.11 11.71 -1.74
N VAL A 49 37.05 10.98 -2.34
CA VAL A 49 37.80 9.92 -1.68
C VAL A 49 39.29 10.27 -1.72
N THR A 50 39.90 10.32 -0.54
CA THR A 50 41.35 10.52 -0.38
C THR A 50 41.99 9.16 -0.10
N LEU A 51 42.93 8.74 -0.94
CA LEU A 51 43.66 7.48 -0.74
C LEU A 51 44.88 7.77 0.15
N THR A 52 44.91 7.22 1.36
CA THR A 52 46.04 7.42 2.27
C THR A 52 47.29 6.72 1.73
N GLY A 53 48.35 7.48 1.48
CA GLY A 53 49.66 7.01 1.03
C GLY A 53 50.18 7.67 -0.25
N GLU A 54 49.32 8.30 -1.04
CA GLU A 54 49.70 9.14 -2.19
C GLU A 54 48.73 10.33 -2.29
N GLU A 55 49.24 11.56 -2.47
CA GLU A 55 48.47 12.81 -2.55
C GLU A 55 47.57 12.87 -3.81
N LYS A 56 46.49 12.07 -3.84
CA LYS A 56 45.53 12.01 -4.94
C LYS A 56 44.11 12.02 -4.39
N VAL A 57 43.25 12.85 -4.99
CA VAL A 57 41.83 12.95 -4.66
C VAL A 57 41.02 12.55 -5.88
N CYS A 58 40.06 11.64 -5.69
CA CYS A 58 39.10 11.23 -6.71
C CYS A 58 37.71 11.75 -6.35
N VAL A 59 37.00 12.34 -7.32
CA VAL A 59 35.61 12.78 -7.14
C VAL A 59 34.72 11.99 -8.09
N ILE A 60 33.71 11.31 -7.52
CA ILE A 60 32.78 10.46 -8.27
C ILE A 60 31.41 11.13 -8.32
N ASP A 61 30.87 11.32 -9.53
CA ASP A 61 29.47 11.72 -9.74
C ASP A 61 28.61 10.46 -9.90
N THR A 62 27.75 10.21 -8.92
CA THR A 62 27.03 8.95 -8.76
C THR A 62 25.86 8.78 -9.74
N ASN A 63 25.46 9.82 -10.48
CA ASN A 63 24.35 9.73 -11.43
C ASN A 63 24.78 9.34 -12.85
N LYS A 64 26.06 9.50 -13.19
CA LYS A 64 26.56 9.26 -14.55
C LYS A 64 27.72 8.28 -14.63
N TRP A 65 28.25 7.82 -13.49
CA TRP A 65 29.44 6.95 -13.41
C TRP A 65 30.64 7.53 -14.20
N GLN A 66 30.86 8.84 -14.08
CA GLN A 66 31.96 9.55 -14.74
C GLN A 66 33.09 9.82 -13.75
N PHE A 67 34.34 9.55 -14.16
CA PHE A 67 35.53 9.75 -13.34
C PHE A 67 36.26 11.02 -13.76
N ILE A 68 36.55 11.89 -12.80
CA ILE A 68 37.44 13.05 -13.00
C ILE A 68 38.69 12.83 -12.16
N TYR A 69 39.84 12.77 -12.83
CA TYR A 69 41.14 12.65 -12.16
C TYR A 69 41.78 14.03 -12.00
N ILE A 70 42.11 14.38 -10.76
CA ILE A 70 42.93 15.56 -10.46
C ILE A 70 44.22 15.06 -9.84
N ILE A 71 45.35 15.35 -10.49
CA ILE A 71 46.67 14.93 -10.03
C ILE A 71 47.38 16.17 -9.49
N HIS A 72 47.74 16.15 -8.21
CA HIS A 72 48.70 17.09 -7.66
C HIS A 72 50.11 16.52 -7.85
N VAL A 73 50.99 17.30 -8.48
CA VAL A 73 52.42 16.96 -8.55
C VAL A 73 53.19 18.18 -8.05
N HIS A 74 53.85 18.03 -6.90
CA HIS A 74 54.72 19.06 -6.29
C HIS A 74 54.05 20.42 -6.04
N GLY A 75 52.86 20.44 -5.43
CA GLY A 75 52.24 21.69 -4.96
C GLY A 75 51.59 22.58 -6.02
N GLU A 76 51.59 22.19 -7.30
CA GLU A 76 50.88 22.89 -8.38
C GLU A 76 49.71 22.05 -8.93
N CYS A 77 48.58 22.69 -9.22
CA CYS A 77 47.37 22.03 -9.71
C CYS A 77 47.40 21.95 -11.24
N LYS A 78 47.60 20.75 -11.79
CA LYS A 78 47.57 20.50 -13.25
C LYS A 78 46.41 19.55 -13.55
N GLY A 79 45.34 20.09 -14.12
CA GLY A 79 44.15 19.33 -14.50
C GLY A 79 44.28 18.74 -15.91
N LEU A 80 44.00 17.44 -16.04
CA LEU A 80 43.82 16.76 -17.34
C LEU A 80 42.36 16.32 -17.45
N VAL A 81 41.73 16.59 -18.59
CA VAL A 81 40.35 16.17 -18.86
C VAL A 81 40.35 15.15 -20.00
N TYR A 82 39.82 13.97 -19.70
CA TYR A 82 39.68 12.86 -20.63
C TYR A 82 38.21 12.60 -20.93
N PHE A 83 37.93 12.15 -22.16
CA PHE A 83 36.65 11.59 -22.55
C PHE A 83 36.92 10.39 -23.47
N GLU A 84 36.26 9.26 -23.23
CA GLU A 84 36.41 8.03 -24.04
C GLU A 84 37.89 7.66 -24.32
N ASN A 85 38.73 7.73 -23.29
CA ASN A 85 40.17 7.45 -23.32
C ASN A 85 41.05 8.40 -24.16
N ASN A 86 40.52 9.52 -24.67
CA ASN A 86 41.29 10.54 -25.38
C ASN A 86 41.51 11.80 -24.53
N LEU A 87 42.72 12.36 -24.57
CA LEU A 87 43.07 13.60 -23.86
C LEU A 87 42.56 14.81 -24.67
N ILE A 88 41.63 15.57 -24.11
CA ILE A 88 40.99 16.68 -24.83
C ILE A 88 41.61 18.03 -24.50
N ALA A 89 42.11 18.22 -23.26
CA ALA A 89 42.75 19.47 -22.87
C ALA A 89 43.82 19.25 -21.81
N ASN A 90 44.90 20.03 -21.91
CA ASN A 90 45.96 20.12 -20.91
C ASN A 90 46.04 21.56 -20.39
N CYS A 91 45.97 21.72 -19.07
CA CYS A 91 46.07 23.02 -18.42
C CYS A 91 47.53 23.23 -17.98
N ILE A 92 48.17 24.27 -18.51
CA ILE A 92 49.51 24.68 -18.11
C ILE A 92 49.44 26.19 -17.83
N ASP A 93 50.11 26.63 -16.77
CA ASP A 93 49.99 27.94 -16.14
C ASP A 93 49.53 29.08 -17.04
N GLU A 94 48.35 29.61 -16.67
CA GLU A 94 47.68 30.79 -17.20
C GLU A 94 47.00 30.69 -18.59
N GLY A 95 46.79 29.49 -19.17
CA GLY A 95 45.91 29.38 -20.34
C GLY A 95 45.68 27.97 -20.88
N PHE A 96 44.69 27.83 -21.77
CA PHE A 96 44.41 26.58 -22.47
C PHE A 96 45.24 26.45 -23.75
N VAL A 97 45.78 25.25 -23.98
CA VAL A 97 46.54 24.90 -25.17
C VAL A 97 45.82 23.78 -25.91
N TYR A 98 45.43 24.05 -27.16
CA TYR A 98 44.81 23.04 -28.01
C TYR A 98 45.88 22.27 -28.78
N ILE A 99 45.80 20.94 -28.76
CA ILE A 99 46.77 20.04 -29.37
C ILE A 99 46.00 19.15 -30.36
N ASN A 100 46.51 18.99 -31.58
CA ASN A 100 45.89 18.08 -32.55
C ASN A 100 46.28 16.61 -32.31
N ASP A 101 45.70 15.71 -33.09
CA ASP A 101 45.90 14.24 -33.01
C ASP A 101 47.36 13.80 -33.24
N ALA A 102 48.23 14.71 -33.73
CA ALA A 102 49.66 14.50 -33.90
C ALA A 102 50.50 15.05 -32.73
N GLY A 103 49.88 15.55 -31.66
CA GLY A 103 50.56 16.07 -30.47
C GLY A 103 51.13 17.48 -30.62
N LYS A 104 50.76 18.26 -31.65
CA LYS A 104 51.26 19.64 -31.85
C LYS A 104 50.28 20.71 -31.38
N ILE A 105 50.82 21.74 -30.72
CA ILE A 105 50.07 22.90 -30.22
C ILE A 105 49.57 23.74 -31.41
N VAL A 106 48.25 23.87 -31.50
CA VAL A 106 47.56 24.57 -32.60
C VAL A 106 47.06 25.95 -32.18
N LYS A 107 46.79 26.18 -30.89
CA LYS A 107 46.33 27.48 -30.37
C LYS A 107 46.57 27.64 -28.86
N ARG A 108 46.95 28.85 -28.42
CA ARG A 108 47.02 29.26 -27.00
C ARG A 108 46.05 30.41 -26.75
N ASN A 109 45.20 30.28 -25.73
CA ASN A 109 44.33 31.36 -25.27
C ASN A 109 44.54 31.59 -23.76
N ARG A 110 44.77 32.86 -23.38
CA ARG A 110 44.82 33.31 -21.99
C ARG A 110 43.41 33.75 -21.59
N ILE A 111 42.81 33.14 -20.57
CA ILE A 111 41.42 33.40 -20.20
C ILE A 111 41.28 33.50 -18.67
N THR A 112 40.64 34.57 -18.20
CA THR A 112 40.21 34.75 -16.79
C THR A 112 38.68 34.75 -16.73
N GLY A 113 38.08 33.80 -16.00
CA GLY A 113 36.63 33.70 -15.73
C GLY A 113 36.07 32.28 -15.86
N GLU A 114 34.87 32.03 -15.31
CA GLU A 114 34.15 30.75 -15.44
C GLU A 114 33.40 30.68 -16.78
N PHE A 115 33.54 29.54 -17.48
CA PHE A 115 32.89 29.28 -18.77
C PHE A 115 32.15 27.95 -18.72
N TYR A 116 30.99 27.91 -19.37
CA TYR A 116 30.21 26.68 -19.55
C TYR A 116 30.29 26.25 -21.00
N PHE A 117 30.62 24.97 -21.20
CA PHE A 117 30.72 24.37 -22.53
C PHE A 117 29.53 23.46 -22.78
N HIS A 118 28.96 23.55 -23.98
CA HIS A 118 27.84 22.72 -24.42
C HIS A 118 28.16 22.10 -25.77
N LEU A 119 27.80 20.84 -25.96
CA LEU A 119 27.81 20.17 -27.24
C LEU A 119 26.39 20.17 -27.81
N ASP A 120 26.23 20.55 -29.07
CA ASP A 120 24.96 20.30 -29.76
C ASP A 120 24.83 18.85 -30.23
N ASN A 121 23.65 18.52 -30.75
CA ASN A 121 23.33 17.18 -31.24
C ASN A 121 24.14 16.76 -32.48
N GLN A 122 25.01 17.63 -32.99
CA GLN A 122 25.92 17.37 -34.11
C GLN A 122 27.39 17.29 -33.65
N GLY A 123 27.65 17.42 -32.34
CA GLY A 123 28.99 17.31 -31.75
C GLY A 123 29.79 18.63 -31.79
N ASN A 124 29.16 19.76 -32.09
CA ASN A 124 29.86 21.05 -32.11
C ASN A 124 29.93 21.64 -30.69
N LEU A 125 31.12 22.09 -30.29
CA LEU A 125 31.38 22.61 -28.95
C LEU A 125 31.22 24.13 -28.90
N TYR A 126 30.31 24.60 -28.05
CA TYR A 126 30.06 26.01 -27.77
C TYR A 126 30.57 26.36 -26.38
N SER A 127 31.05 27.59 -26.19
CA SER A 127 31.35 28.15 -24.88
C SER A 127 30.48 29.37 -24.61
N SER A 128 29.88 29.46 -23.43
CA SER A 128 29.17 30.66 -22.96
C SER A 128 29.84 31.22 -21.71
N LYS A 129 29.95 32.55 -21.63
CA LYS A 129 30.46 33.28 -20.47
C LYS A 129 29.28 33.89 -19.72
N MET A 130 29.21 33.65 -18.42
CA MET A 130 28.16 34.24 -17.58
C MET A 130 28.58 35.66 -17.17
N GLU A 131 28.10 36.67 -17.89
CA GLU A 131 28.04 38.04 -17.38
C GLU A 131 26.58 38.51 -17.42
N THR A 132 26.20 39.30 -16.42
CA THR A 132 24.82 39.64 -16.07
C THR A 132 23.96 40.02 -17.30
N ASN A 133 22.93 39.19 -17.54
CA ASN A 133 21.77 39.41 -18.41
C ASN A 133 21.95 39.66 -19.92
N LYS A 134 23.08 39.28 -20.56
CA LYS A 134 23.12 39.09 -22.03
C LYS A 134 24.04 37.96 -22.46
N VAL A 135 23.50 36.99 -23.22
CA VAL A 135 24.27 35.89 -23.85
C VAL A 135 24.78 36.37 -25.21
N ASN A 136 26.10 36.46 -25.37
CA ASN A 136 26.73 36.61 -26.69
C ASN A 136 27.28 35.25 -27.15
N VAL A 137 26.81 34.77 -28.30
CA VAL A 137 27.24 33.51 -28.93
C VAL A 137 28.30 33.84 -29.98
N HIS A 138 29.50 33.26 -29.87
CA HIS A 138 30.52 33.34 -30.91
C HIS A 138 30.56 32.04 -31.70
N ASN A 139 30.43 32.14 -33.03
CA ASN A 139 30.48 31.02 -33.96
C ASN A 139 31.92 30.84 -34.46
N LEU A 140 32.50 29.65 -34.28
CA LEU A 140 33.83 29.31 -34.78
C LEU A 140 33.66 28.42 -36.02
N THR A 141 33.59 29.02 -37.20
CA THR A 141 33.67 28.29 -38.47
C THR A 141 35.13 28.04 -38.83
N THR A 142 35.51 26.78 -39.02
CA THR A 142 36.77 26.41 -39.69
C THR A 142 36.46 25.81 -41.05
N ASP A 143 36.61 26.63 -42.09
CA ASP A 143 36.70 26.18 -43.47
C ASP A 143 38.05 25.49 -43.75
N LYS A 144 38.00 24.54 -44.69
CA LYS A 144 39.10 23.83 -45.39
C LYS A 144 39.68 22.62 -44.67
N TYR A 145 39.46 21.43 -45.24
CA TYR A 145 40.52 20.58 -45.80
C TYR A 145 39.96 19.66 -46.90
N SER A 146 40.69 19.58 -48.01
CA SER A 146 40.44 18.74 -49.17
C SER A 146 41.03 17.34 -48.96
N VAL A 147 40.35 16.31 -49.48
CA VAL A 147 40.80 14.91 -49.48
C VAL A 147 41.95 14.74 -50.49
N TYR A 148 43.12 14.28 -50.03
CA TYR A 148 44.17 13.75 -50.92
C TYR A 148 44.24 12.23 -50.82
N HIS A 149 44.15 11.60 -51.99
CA HIS A 149 44.42 10.18 -52.25
C HIS A 149 45.92 9.90 -52.10
N LEU A 150 46.30 8.85 -51.36
CA LEU A 150 47.61 8.23 -51.48
C LEU A 150 47.47 6.75 -51.84
N LYS A 151 48.18 6.40 -52.90
CA LYS A 151 48.22 5.12 -53.61
C LYS A 151 49.56 4.47 -53.28
N GLY A 152 49.51 3.27 -52.69
CA GLY A 152 50.55 2.24 -52.68
C GLY A 152 51.88 2.59 -51.98
N LEU A 153 52.35 1.70 -51.10
CA LEU A 153 53.77 1.36 -50.94
C LEU A 153 53.92 0.09 -50.09
N ASN A 154 54.40 -0.95 -50.78
CA ASN A 154 55.36 -1.99 -50.40
C ASN A 154 55.43 -2.55 -48.97
N ASN A 155 55.17 -3.86 -48.96
CA ASN A 155 55.62 -4.88 -48.02
C ASN A 155 57.12 -4.76 -47.66
N PRO A 156 57.50 -4.92 -46.38
CA PRO A 156 58.78 -5.49 -46.01
C PRO A 156 58.60 -6.87 -45.37
N GLU A 157 59.38 -7.82 -45.87
CA GLU A 157 59.50 -9.20 -45.43
C GLU A 157 59.95 -9.31 -43.96
N GLY A 158 59.38 -10.28 -43.23
CA GLY A 158 59.90 -10.72 -41.93
C GLY A 158 58.93 -10.57 -40.75
N TRP A 159 57.75 -11.19 -40.82
CA TRP A 159 56.89 -11.39 -39.64
C TRP A 159 56.31 -12.81 -39.66
N GLN A 160 56.65 -13.61 -38.64
CA GLN A 160 56.00 -14.91 -38.41
C GLN A 160 54.78 -14.69 -37.49
N PRO A 161 53.58 -15.18 -37.86
CA PRO A 161 52.40 -15.02 -37.01
C PRO A 161 52.39 -16.09 -35.92
N THR A 162 52.47 -15.68 -34.66
CA THR A 162 51.91 -16.46 -33.55
C THR A 162 50.40 -16.37 -33.62
N GLU A 163 49.72 -17.52 -33.57
CA GLU A 163 48.26 -17.69 -33.61
C GLU A 163 47.50 -16.60 -32.83
N LYS A 164 46.99 -15.62 -33.57
CA LYS A 164 45.81 -14.84 -33.22
C LYS A 164 45.03 -14.59 -34.49
N THR A 165 43.80 -15.09 -34.51
CA THR A 165 42.80 -14.88 -35.54
C THR A 165 42.69 -13.40 -35.89
N ILE A 166 43.16 -13.02 -37.08
CA ILE A 166 42.90 -11.70 -37.68
C ILE A 166 41.56 -11.83 -38.40
N TYR A 167 40.54 -11.11 -37.94
CA TYR A 167 39.30 -10.93 -38.71
C TYR A 167 39.58 -9.94 -39.84
N LEU A 168 39.76 -10.44 -41.06
CA LEU A 168 39.76 -9.65 -42.28
C LEU A 168 38.31 -9.29 -42.62
N PHE A 169 37.92 -8.02 -42.42
CA PHE A 169 36.67 -7.50 -42.94
C PHE A 169 36.83 -7.17 -44.42
N HIS A 170 36.22 -7.97 -45.28
CA HIS A 170 35.99 -7.62 -46.68
C HIS A 170 34.87 -6.57 -46.72
N MET A 171 35.22 -5.31 -46.95
CA MET A 171 34.21 -4.28 -47.25
C MET A 171 33.95 -4.28 -48.75
N GLU A 172 32.85 -4.91 -49.17
CA GLU A 172 32.27 -4.62 -50.47
C GLU A 172 31.63 -3.24 -50.47
N LYS A 173 31.97 -2.48 -51.50
CA LYS A 173 31.59 -1.10 -51.69
C LYS A 173 30.24 -1.09 -52.39
N ASP A 174 29.15 -1.09 -51.64
CA ASP A 174 27.89 -0.58 -52.19
C ASP A 174 27.01 0.16 -51.16
N GLN A 175 26.74 1.40 -51.53
CA GLN A 175 25.74 2.35 -51.03
C GLN A 175 25.86 2.78 -49.56
N GLY A 176 26.46 3.96 -49.39
CA GLY A 176 26.77 4.57 -48.11
C GLY A 176 25.60 4.68 -47.14
N LYS A 177 25.78 4.10 -45.96
CA LYS A 177 25.21 4.50 -44.68
C LYS A 177 26.09 3.89 -43.57
N LEU A 178 26.79 4.73 -42.82
CA LEU A 178 27.44 4.30 -41.57
C LEU A 178 26.35 3.88 -40.57
N LYS A 179 26.38 2.63 -40.10
CA LYS A 179 25.64 2.19 -38.91
C LYS A 179 26.58 2.23 -37.71
N HIS A 180 26.13 2.90 -36.64
CA HIS A 180 26.84 3.10 -35.36
C HIS A 180 27.28 1.79 -34.70
N SER A 181 28.44 1.84 -34.03
CA SER A 181 29.00 0.80 -33.16
C SER A 181 28.17 0.60 -31.88
N LEU A 182 28.11 -0.65 -31.40
CA LEU A 182 27.35 -1.12 -30.24
C LEU A 182 28.14 -0.97 -28.92
N ASN A 183 27.41 -0.69 -27.83
CA ASN A 183 27.84 -0.80 -26.43
C ASN A 183 27.97 -2.27 -26.01
N GLU A 184 29.00 -2.63 -25.25
CA GLU A 184 29.36 -3.99 -24.80
C GLU A 184 28.86 -4.38 -23.38
N ASP A 185 27.86 -3.72 -22.81
CA ASP A 185 27.47 -3.94 -21.39
C ASP A 185 26.27 -4.89 -21.13
N ASP A 186 25.75 -5.61 -22.12
CA ASP A 186 24.69 -6.62 -21.90
C ASP A 186 25.24 -8.05 -22.00
N ASN A 187 25.19 -8.80 -20.89
CA ASN A 187 25.52 -10.24 -20.76
C ASN A 187 24.60 -11.19 -21.58
N SER A 188 24.04 -10.75 -22.70
CA SER A 188 23.26 -11.61 -23.59
C SER A 188 24.15 -12.17 -24.70
N GLU A 189 24.26 -13.50 -24.79
CA GLU A 189 24.88 -14.15 -25.95
C GLU A 189 24.04 -13.84 -27.21
N VAL A 190 24.63 -13.09 -28.15
CA VAL A 190 23.98 -12.73 -29.41
C VAL A 190 24.44 -13.70 -30.51
N TYR A 191 23.53 -14.56 -30.96
CA TYR A 191 23.76 -15.40 -32.14
C TYR A 191 23.29 -14.65 -33.39
N HIS A 192 24.22 -14.32 -34.30
CA HIS A 192 23.88 -13.69 -35.57
C HIS A 192 23.14 -14.69 -36.48
N ILE A 193 21.94 -14.31 -36.95
CA ILE A 193 21.22 -15.05 -37.98
C ILE A 193 21.90 -14.76 -39.33
N TYR A 194 22.15 -15.83 -40.10
CA TYR A 194 22.75 -15.78 -41.44
C TYR A 194 21.90 -14.92 -42.40
N ASP A 195 22.55 -14.03 -43.16
CA ASP A 195 21.93 -13.15 -44.18
C ASP A 195 21.03 -13.90 -45.19
N HIS A 196 21.23 -15.21 -45.35
CA HIS A 196 20.44 -16.07 -46.25
C HIS A 196 18.97 -16.28 -45.84
N GLN A 197 18.54 -15.87 -44.64
CA GLN A 197 17.13 -16.04 -44.24
C GLN A 197 16.18 -15.00 -44.85
N GLN A 198 16.68 -13.86 -45.34
CA GLN A 198 15.82 -12.83 -45.93
C GLN A 198 15.12 -13.30 -47.22
N ASP A 199 15.77 -14.22 -47.94
CA ASP A 199 15.24 -14.82 -49.17
C ASP A 199 14.28 -16.01 -48.92
N ASP A 200 14.15 -16.49 -47.67
CA ASP A 200 13.19 -17.56 -47.34
C ASP A 200 11.75 -17.00 -47.39
N PRO A 201 10.84 -17.57 -48.20
CA PRO A 201 9.43 -17.17 -48.21
C PRO A 201 8.76 -17.17 -46.83
N LYS A 202 9.24 -18.02 -45.90
CA LYS A 202 8.77 -18.05 -44.50
C LYS A 202 9.15 -16.79 -43.72
N TYR A 203 10.30 -16.20 -44.02
CA TYR A 203 10.73 -14.94 -43.40
C TYR A 203 9.82 -13.78 -43.85
N SER A 204 9.54 -13.69 -45.15
CA SER A 204 8.56 -12.71 -45.68
C SER A 204 7.18 -12.90 -45.04
N LYS A 205 6.73 -14.15 -44.87
CA LYS A 205 5.46 -14.45 -44.17
C LYS A 205 5.49 -14.05 -42.69
N LYS A 206 6.60 -14.29 -41.99
CA LYS A 206 6.82 -13.86 -40.60
C LYS A 206 6.70 -12.34 -40.48
N LEU A 207 7.38 -11.59 -41.35
CA LEU A 207 7.29 -10.12 -41.37
C LEU A 207 5.86 -9.63 -41.60
N GLY A 208 5.12 -10.29 -42.51
CA GLY A 208 3.69 -10.03 -42.72
C GLY A 208 2.86 -10.19 -41.44
N LEU A 209 3.07 -11.29 -40.70
CA LEU A 209 2.38 -11.55 -39.43
C LEU A 209 2.76 -10.56 -38.33
N ILE A 210 4.04 -10.16 -38.24
CA ILE A 210 4.47 -9.12 -37.31
C ILE A 210 3.75 -7.81 -37.63
N PHE A 211 3.68 -7.43 -38.90
CA PHE A 211 2.98 -6.21 -39.31
C PHE A 211 1.47 -6.27 -39.00
N GLU A 212 0.84 -7.43 -39.18
CA GLU A 212 -0.56 -7.63 -38.76
C GLU A 212 -0.74 -7.49 -37.25
N CYS A 213 0.15 -8.08 -36.44
CA CYS A 213 0.16 -7.91 -34.99
C CYS A 213 0.28 -6.43 -34.61
N GLN A 214 1.21 -5.70 -35.23
CA GLN A 214 1.39 -4.26 -35.00
C GLN A 214 0.12 -3.47 -35.32
N LYS A 215 -0.55 -3.80 -36.42
CA LYS A 215 -1.82 -3.18 -36.82
C LYS A 215 -2.93 -3.44 -35.80
N LEU A 216 -2.98 -4.63 -35.19
CA LEU A 216 -3.97 -5.01 -34.19
C LEU A 216 -3.74 -4.31 -32.84
N VAL A 217 -2.49 -4.21 -32.37
CA VAL A 217 -2.16 -3.53 -31.11
C VAL A 217 -2.32 -2.01 -31.26
N GLY A 218 -1.99 -1.45 -32.43
CA GLY A 218 -2.18 -0.05 -32.77
C GLY A 218 -0.92 0.81 -32.60
N ASN A 219 -1.11 2.12 -32.54
CA ASN A 219 -0.03 3.11 -32.52
C ASN A 219 -0.20 4.07 -31.33
N ASP A 220 0.90 4.49 -30.72
CA ASP A 220 0.95 5.38 -29.54
C ASP A 220 0.29 6.74 -29.79
N ARG A 221 0.28 7.21 -31.05
CA ARG A 221 -0.36 8.47 -31.47
C ARG A 221 -1.87 8.49 -31.24
N GLN A 222 -2.50 7.32 -31.05
CA GLN A 222 -3.92 7.21 -30.75
C GLN A 222 -4.22 7.22 -29.24
N GLY A 223 -3.21 7.46 -28.39
CA GLY A 223 -3.36 7.47 -26.94
C GLY A 223 -3.61 6.10 -26.32
N ARG A 224 -3.35 5.01 -27.07
CA ARG A 224 -3.49 3.63 -26.58
C ARG A 224 -2.27 3.22 -25.77
N SER A 225 -2.48 2.52 -24.67
CA SER A 225 -1.41 1.83 -23.94
C SER A 225 -1.05 0.50 -24.62
N PRO A 226 0.19 0.01 -24.45
CA PRO A 226 0.54 -1.37 -24.76
C PRO A 226 -0.42 -2.36 -24.08
N LEU A 227 -0.71 -3.48 -24.75
CA LEU A 227 -1.42 -4.60 -24.13
C LEU A 227 -0.51 -5.31 -23.13
N ASN A 228 -0.94 -5.44 -21.88
CA ASN A 228 -0.24 -6.19 -20.85
C ASN A 228 -0.72 -7.64 -20.86
N ILE A 229 0.19 -8.58 -21.12
CA ILE A 229 -0.10 -10.01 -21.26
C ILE A 229 0.61 -10.77 -20.14
N ALA A 230 -0.14 -11.36 -19.22
CA ALA A 230 0.41 -12.21 -18.17
C ALA A 230 0.64 -13.63 -18.68
N ILE A 231 1.85 -14.17 -18.46
CA ILE A 231 2.18 -15.57 -18.74
C ILE A 231 2.11 -16.37 -17.44
N ILE A 232 1.16 -17.29 -17.36
CA ILE A 232 0.85 -18.06 -16.14
C ILE A 232 0.97 -19.54 -16.43
N GLY A 233 1.36 -20.33 -15.44
CA GLY A 233 1.46 -21.77 -15.57
C GLY A 233 2.17 -22.37 -14.37
N GLN A 234 2.18 -23.69 -14.29
CA GLN A 234 2.88 -24.41 -13.22
C GLN A 234 4.38 -24.09 -13.21
N THR A 235 5.03 -24.34 -12.08
CA THR A 235 6.49 -24.31 -12.00
C THR A 235 7.07 -25.35 -12.96
N GLY A 236 8.05 -24.95 -13.77
CA GLY A 236 8.71 -25.85 -14.74
C GLY A 236 7.97 -26.08 -16.06
N CYS A 237 6.78 -25.49 -16.30
CA CYS A 237 6.04 -25.72 -17.55
C CYS A 237 6.59 -25.01 -18.80
N GLY A 238 7.77 -24.37 -18.72
CA GLY A 238 8.41 -23.72 -19.87
C GLY A 238 7.96 -22.29 -20.19
N LYS A 239 7.40 -21.54 -19.23
CA LYS A 239 6.95 -20.14 -19.42
C LYS A 239 8.00 -19.23 -20.05
N SER A 240 9.20 -19.16 -19.47
CA SER A 240 10.26 -18.27 -19.95
C SER A 240 10.82 -18.73 -21.31
N SER A 241 10.88 -20.05 -21.57
CA SER A 241 11.23 -20.60 -22.88
C SER A 241 10.19 -20.25 -23.95
N PHE A 242 8.90 -20.30 -23.61
CA PHE A 242 7.82 -19.84 -24.47
C PHE A 242 7.97 -18.34 -24.76
N LEU A 243 8.25 -17.50 -23.76
CA LEU A 243 8.50 -16.07 -23.95
C LEU A 243 9.67 -15.79 -24.88
N ASN A 244 10.82 -16.46 -24.70
CA ASN A 244 11.96 -16.32 -25.63
C ASN A 244 11.59 -16.72 -27.06
N THR A 245 10.74 -17.72 -27.23
CA THR A 245 10.22 -18.13 -28.55
C THR A 245 9.32 -17.06 -29.16
N VAL A 246 8.43 -16.46 -28.36
CA VAL A 246 7.59 -15.33 -28.77
C VAL A 246 8.46 -14.13 -29.15
N PHE A 247 9.44 -13.77 -28.32
CA PHE A 247 10.37 -12.67 -28.56
C PHE A 247 11.16 -12.87 -29.85
N ALA A 248 11.71 -14.06 -30.08
CA ALA A 248 12.39 -14.39 -31.33
C ALA A 248 11.45 -14.37 -32.54
N SER A 249 10.17 -14.68 -32.35
CA SER A 249 9.14 -14.61 -33.41
C SER A 249 8.73 -13.18 -33.74
N LEU A 250 8.77 -12.27 -32.75
CA LEU A 250 8.48 -10.84 -32.94
C LEU A 250 9.70 -10.05 -33.40
N ASN A 251 10.90 -10.53 -33.13
CA ASN A 251 12.15 -9.88 -33.54
C ASN A 251 12.50 -10.20 -35.01
N THR A 252 13.02 -9.21 -35.72
CA THR A 252 13.45 -9.33 -37.12
C THR A 252 14.87 -9.86 -37.26
N ASP A 253 15.68 -9.76 -36.20
CA ASP A 253 17.14 -9.89 -36.31
C ASP A 253 17.66 -11.22 -35.79
N CYS A 254 17.52 -11.49 -34.49
CA CYS A 254 18.08 -12.69 -33.87
C CYS A 254 17.29 -13.19 -32.65
N TRP A 255 17.45 -14.49 -32.36
CA TRP A 255 17.03 -15.08 -31.09
C TRP A 255 17.90 -14.54 -29.95
N ARG A 256 17.29 -14.32 -28.79
CA ARG A 256 17.97 -13.90 -27.56
C ARG A 256 17.29 -14.55 -26.37
N ASP A 257 18.10 -14.94 -25.39
CA ASP A 257 17.61 -15.37 -24.08
C ASP A 257 17.36 -14.14 -23.19
N ILE A 258 16.17 -13.57 -23.29
CA ILE A 258 15.76 -12.36 -22.55
C ILE A 258 15.06 -12.78 -21.25
N ALA A 259 14.14 -13.74 -21.35
CA ALA A 259 13.47 -14.35 -20.21
C ALA A 259 14.27 -15.55 -19.73
N ARG A 260 14.90 -15.45 -18.55
CA ARG A 260 15.84 -16.45 -18.03
C ARG A 260 15.25 -17.85 -18.06
N SER A 261 15.67 -18.64 -19.04
CA SER A 261 15.30 -20.05 -19.15
C SER A 261 16.37 -20.93 -18.48
N GLY A 262 15.96 -21.74 -17.52
CA GLY A 262 16.86 -22.65 -16.81
C GLY A 262 16.83 -24.04 -17.41
N PHE A 263 17.96 -24.52 -17.91
CA PHE A 263 18.14 -25.92 -18.26
C PHE A 263 19.03 -26.59 -17.20
N PHE A 264 18.55 -26.68 -15.96
CA PHE A 264 19.38 -27.21 -14.87
C PHE A 264 19.07 -28.67 -14.59
N LYS A 265 19.81 -29.56 -15.26
CA LYS A 265 20.12 -30.93 -14.82
C LYS A 265 21.39 -30.93 -13.94
N ILE A 266 21.50 -29.98 -13.01
CA ILE A 266 22.59 -30.00 -12.01
C ILE A 266 21.94 -30.48 -10.71
N GLU A 267 22.43 -31.60 -10.18
CA GLU A 267 22.01 -32.17 -8.90
C GLU A 267 22.17 -31.13 -7.78
N GLY A 268 21.09 -30.45 -7.44
CA GLY A 268 21.01 -29.38 -6.45
C GLY A 268 19.56 -28.97 -6.21
N PRO A 269 19.25 -28.23 -5.13
CA PRO A 269 17.89 -27.76 -4.87
C PRO A 269 17.39 -26.98 -6.09
N GLN A 270 16.17 -27.28 -6.54
CA GLN A 270 15.55 -26.69 -7.72
C GLN A 270 15.56 -25.15 -7.64
N LEU A 271 16.58 -24.52 -8.20
CA LEU A 271 16.67 -23.07 -8.28
C LEU A 271 15.68 -22.60 -9.34
N HIS A 272 14.59 -21.98 -8.90
CA HIS A 272 13.67 -21.31 -9.81
C HIS A 272 14.40 -20.16 -10.51
N CYS A 273 14.48 -20.19 -11.84
CA CYS A 273 15.18 -19.14 -12.59
C CYS A 273 14.42 -17.80 -12.59
N THR A 274 13.10 -17.87 -12.48
CA THR A 274 12.20 -16.72 -12.32
C THR A 274 11.63 -16.75 -10.90
N GLU A 275 12.23 -15.98 -9.99
CA GLU A 275 11.73 -15.78 -8.61
C GLU A 275 10.96 -14.47 -8.46
N ARG A 276 11.13 -13.57 -9.43
CA ARG A 276 10.67 -12.19 -9.38
C ARG A 276 9.75 -11.92 -10.56
N PHE A 277 8.73 -11.11 -10.32
CA PHE A 277 7.91 -10.53 -11.35
C PHE A 277 8.77 -9.65 -12.27
N ARG A 278 8.68 -9.90 -13.57
CA ARG A 278 9.37 -9.12 -14.60
C ARG A 278 8.43 -8.73 -15.72
N SER A 279 8.53 -7.49 -16.17
CA SER A 279 7.87 -7.02 -17.39
C SER A 279 8.88 -6.89 -18.53
N PHE A 280 8.49 -7.39 -19.69
CA PHE A 280 9.25 -7.30 -20.94
C PHE A 280 8.46 -6.43 -21.92
N SER A 281 8.90 -5.19 -22.05
CA SER A 281 8.36 -4.19 -22.95
C SER A 281 8.93 -4.36 -24.36
N LYS A 282 8.39 -3.58 -25.32
CA LYS A 282 8.93 -3.47 -26.69
C LYS A 282 10.46 -3.31 -26.74
N LYS A 283 11.03 -2.52 -25.83
CA LYS A 283 12.48 -2.20 -25.85
C LYS A 283 13.36 -3.41 -25.58
N ASP A 284 12.82 -4.40 -24.87
CA ASP A 284 13.55 -5.57 -24.43
C ASP A 284 13.72 -6.57 -25.58
N TYR A 285 12.65 -6.78 -26.36
CA TYR A 285 12.61 -7.83 -27.38
C TYR A 285 12.47 -7.36 -28.85
N TYR A 286 12.21 -6.08 -29.11
CA TYR A 286 11.93 -5.56 -30.46
C TYR A 286 12.84 -4.37 -30.82
N ARG A 287 13.80 -4.59 -31.73
CA ARG A 287 14.83 -3.59 -32.13
C ARG A 287 14.67 -3.00 -33.55
N ALA A 288 13.45 -2.97 -34.12
CA ALA A 288 13.29 -2.37 -35.44
C ALA A 288 13.61 -0.87 -35.42
N THR A 289 14.54 -0.46 -36.27
CA THR A 289 15.18 0.87 -36.27
C THR A 289 14.29 2.02 -36.75
N ASN A 290 13.11 1.73 -37.32
CA ASN A 290 12.24 2.73 -37.95
C ASN A 290 10.83 2.87 -37.33
N ASP A 291 10.51 2.13 -36.25
CA ASP A 291 9.14 2.04 -35.72
C ASP A 291 8.84 3.04 -34.60
N LYS A 292 9.02 4.33 -34.89
CA LYS A 292 8.55 5.41 -34.01
C LYS A 292 7.03 5.40 -33.94
N GLY A 293 6.51 4.90 -32.83
CA GLY A 293 5.10 4.96 -32.45
C GLY A 293 4.32 3.65 -32.56
N VAL A 294 4.92 2.57 -33.06
CA VAL A 294 4.24 1.26 -33.06
C VAL A 294 4.21 0.69 -31.65
N LEU A 295 3.02 0.34 -31.14
CA LEU A 295 2.85 -0.33 -29.86
C LEU A 295 3.12 -1.83 -30.03
N MET A 296 3.82 -2.41 -29.06
CA MET A 296 4.00 -3.86 -28.94
C MET A 296 3.58 -4.29 -27.53
N PRO A 297 3.09 -5.53 -27.33
CA PRO A 297 2.64 -5.97 -26.02
C PRO A 297 3.73 -5.92 -24.96
N THR A 298 3.35 -5.65 -23.72
CA THR A 298 4.20 -5.88 -22.56
C THR A 298 3.90 -7.27 -22.03
N PHE A 299 4.91 -8.13 -21.93
CA PHE A 299 4.75 -9.48 -21.41
C PHE A 299 5.18 -9.52 -19.94
N LEU A 300 4.35 -10.10 -19.07
CA LEU A 300 4.64 -10.24 -17.65
C LEU A 300 5.00 -11.69 -17.36
N ASP A 301 6.25 -11.92 -16.94
CA ASP A 301 6.76 -13.22 -16.49
C ASP A 301 6.84 -13.26 -14.97
N MET A 302 6.55 -14.44 -14.41
CA MET A 302 6.49 -14.65 -12.98
C MET A 302 6.80 -16.10 -12.62
N THR A 303 7.05 -16.32 -11.33
CA THR A 303 7.22 -17.66 -10.77
C THR A 303 6.01 -18.54 -11.10
N GLY A 304 6.23 -19.83 -11.29
CA GLY A 304 5.12 -20.76 -11.52
C GLY A 304 4.25 -20.92 -10.28
N PHE A 305 3.00 -21.31 -10.51
CA PHE A 305 2.04 -21.54 -9.45
C PHE A 305 1.92 -23.05 -9.14
N PRO A 306 1.76 -23.43 -7.87
CA PRO A 306 1.33 -24.78 -7.54
C PRO A 306 -0.11 -25.02 -8.05
N ASP A 307 -0.43 -26.26 -8.44
CA ASP A 307 -1.81 -26.63 -8.78
C ASP A 307 -2.58 -27.05 -7.53
N GLU A 308 -2.87 -26.05 -6.69
CA GLU A 308 -3.61 -26.22 -5.45
C GLU A 308 -4.78 -25.24 -5.39
N ASN A 309 -5.91 -25.69 -4.86
CA ASN A 309 -7.09 -24.85 -4.68
C ASN A 309 -6.98 -24.08 -3.35
N THR A 310 -6.02 -23.16 -3.28
CA THR A 310 -5.86 -22.31 -2.10
C THR A 310 -6.40 -20.92 -2.39
N LYS A 311 -7.06 -20.35 -1.38
CA LYS A 311 -7.45 -18.94 -1.40
C LYS A 311 -6.24 -18.04 -1.67
N THR A 312 -5.06 -18.43 -1.20
CA THR A 312 -3.79 -17.74 -1.46
C THR A 312 -3.48 -17.60 -2.94
N VAL A 313 -3.60 -18.67 -3.74
CA VAL A 313 -3.35 -18.62 -5.20
C VAL A 313 -4.35 -17.69 -5.89
N LEU A 314 -5.63 -17.75 -5.50
CA LEU A 314 -6.67 -16.87 -6.03
C LEU A 314 -6.39 -15.40 -5.73
N ASP A 315 -6.12 -15.06 -4.47
CA ASP A 315 -5.85 -13.68 -4.02
C ASP A 315 -4.58 -13.13 -4.71
N LEU A 316 -3.55 -13.97 -4.89
CA LEU A 316 -2.33 -13.61 -5.61
C LEU A 316 -2.63 -13.27 -7.08
N LEU A 317 -3.44 -14.08 -7.75
CA LEU A 317 -3.85 -13.85 -9.14
C LEU A 317 -4.70 -12.58 -9.28
N GLU A 318 -5.55 -12.26 -8.30
CA GLU A 318 -6.30 -11.00 -8.28
C GLU A 318 -5.38 -9.78 -8.18
N ILE A 319 -4.36 -9.82 -7.31
CA ILE A 319 -3.35 -8.77 -7.18
C ILE A 319 -2.57 -8.60 -8.49
N ILE A 320 -2.20 -9.71 -9.14
CA ILE A 320 -1.51 -9.68 -10.44
C ILE A 320 -2.41 -9.05 -11.50
N PHE A 321 -3.65 -9.53 -11.65
CA PHE A 321 -4.55 -9.10 -12.74
C PHE A 321 -4.99 -7.65 -12.61
N SER A 322 -5.12 -7.16 -11.37
CA SER A 322 -5.37 -5.75 -11.08
C SER A 322 -4.15 -4.84 -11.30
N GLY A 323 -2.99 -5.39 -11.65
CA GLY A 323 -1.77 -4.65 -11.92
C GLY A 323 -1.05 -4.15 -10.66
N ARG A 324 -1.27 -4.77 -9.50
CA ARG A 324 -0.75 -4.29 -8.20
C ARG A 324 0.63 -4.81 -7.84
N ILE A 325 1.34 -5.44 -8.79
CA ILE A 325 2.71 -5.93 -8.58
C ILE A 325 3.70 -4.98 -9.22
N THR A 326 4.78 -4.70 -8.50
CA THR A 326 5.89 -3.86 -8.96
C THR A 326 6.99 -4.69 -9.63
N GLU A 327 7.73 -4.08 -10.56
CA GLU A 327 8.87 -4.70 -11.24
C GLU A 327 9.90 -5.22 -10.23
N ASN A 328 10.41 -6.45 -10.45
CA ASN A 328 11.39 -7.14 -9.61
C ASN A 328 10.91 -7.59 -8.21
N GLN A 329 9.62 -7.49 -7.91
CA GLN A 329 9.06 -8.00 -6.66
C GLN A 329 9.06 -9.53 -6.63
N LYS A 330 9.47 -10.14 -5.51
CA LYS A 330 9.45 -11.60 -5.37
C LYS A 330 8.03 -12.07 -5.09
N LEU A 331 7.63 -13.14 -5.77
CA LEU A 331 6.28 -13.70 -5.58
C LEU A 331 6.12 -14.29 -4.16
N ALA A 332 7.19 -14.88 -3.61
CA ALA A 332 7.20 -15.43 -2.26
C ALA A 332 6.92 -14.37 -1.19
N ASP A 333 7.45 -13.15 -1.34
CA ASP A 333 7.22 -12.06 -0.38
C ASP A 333 5.74 -11.61 -0.40
N ILE A 334 5.12 -11.64 -1.58
CA ILE A 334 3.68 -11.34 -1.74
C ILE A 334 2.85 -12.47 -1.15
N GLU A 335 3.21 -13.72 -1.46
CA GLU A 335 2.54 -14.91 -0.96
C GLU A 335 2.61 -14.99 0.57
N GLU A 336 3.77 -14.70 1.16
CA GLU A 336 3.95 -14.59 2.61
C GLU A 336 3.08 -13.46 3.18
N GLY A 337 3.01 -12.31 2.51
CA GLY A 337 2.10 -11.21 2.88
C GLY A 337 0.62 -11.61 2.81
N VAL A 338 0.21 -12.40 1.82
CA VAL A 338 -1.16 -12.92 1.69
C VAL A 338 -1.45 -14.00 2.74
N LYS A 339 -0.48 -14.87 3.05
CA LYS A 339 -0.62 -15.96 4.04
C LYS A 339 -0.59 -15.46 5.48
N SER A 340 0.20 -14.44 5.78
CA SER A 340 0.42 -13.96 7.15
C SER A 340 -0.68 -13.01 7.66
N ILE A 341 -1.62 -12.58 6.81
CA ILE A 341 -2.47 -11.41 7.13
C ILE A 341 -3.96 -11.64 6.80
N SER A 342 -4.83 -11.29 7.76
CA SER A 342 -6.28 -11.11 7.57
C SER A 342 -6.59 -9.82 6.80
N SER A 343 -7.10 -9.87 5.57
CA SER A 343 -7.70 -8.77 4.74
C SER A 343 -6.95 -7.43 4.54
N GLU A 344 -5.94 -7.10 5.35
CA GLU A 344 -5.27 -5.78 5.40
C GLU A 344 -4.07 -5.68 4.44
N ALA A 345 -3.42 -6.80 4.11
CA ALA A 345 -2.36 -6.83 3.09
C ALA A 345 -2.88 -6.56 1.68
N VAL A 346 -4.11 -7.01 1.38
CA VAL A 346 -4.85 -6.59 0.18
C VAL A 346 -4.92 -5.06 0.16
N THR A 347 -5.15 -4.42 1.31
CA THR A 347 -5.20 -2.96 1.44
C THR A 347 -3.83 -2.28 1.30
N TYR A 348 -2.74 -2.91 1.74
CA TYR A 348 -1.36 -2.42 1.52
C TYR A 348 -0.99 -2.45 0.03
N TYR A 349 -1.24 -3.57 -0.66
CA TYR A 349 -1.06 -3.68 -2.12
C TYR A 349 -2.09 -2.86 -2.91
N ASN A 350 -3.18 -2.41 -2.30
CA ASN A 350 -4.13 -1.46 -2.91
C ASN A 350 -3.61 -0.02 -2.95
N LYS A 351 -2.62 0.35 -2.11
CA LYS A 351 -2.11 1.74 -2.03
C LYS A 351 -1.00 2.04 -3.04
N GLU A 352 -0.19 1.04 -3.42
CA GLU A 352 0.83 1.18 -4.46
C GLU A 352 0.32 0.60 -5.78
N VAL A 353 -0.40 1.42 -6.56
CA VAL A 353 -0.89 1.02 -7.88
C VAL A 353 0.29 1.07 -8.86
N SER A 354 0.87 -0.10 -9.15
CA SER A 354 1.60 -0.30 -10.39
C SER A 354 0.63 -0.07 -11.58
N HIS A 355 1.05 0.71 -12.58
CA HIS A 355 0.14 1.25 -13.60
C HIS A 355 -0.25 0.25 -14.70
N LEU A 356 -0.01 -1.06 -14.54
CA LEU A 356 -0.14 -2.04 -15.63
C LEU A 356 -1.15 -3.15 -15.29
N PRO A 357 -2.47 -2.88 -15.35
CA PRO A 357 -3.48 -3.93 -15.26
C PRO A 357 -3.30 -4.94 -16.40
N VAL A 358 -3.62 -6.20 -16.14
CA VAL A 358 -3.46 -7.30 -17.12
C VAL A 358 -4.62 -7.28 -18.10
N ASP A 359 -4.33 -7.10 -19.39
CA ASP A 359 -5.33 -7.12 -20.45
C ASP A 359 -5.65 -8.54 -20.92
N ARG A 360 -4.64 -9.41 -20.94
CA ARG A 360 -4.75 -10.77 -21.47
C ARG A 360 -3.94 -11.75 -20.63
N ILE A 361 -4.42 -12.99 -20.55
CA ILE A 361 -3.74 -14.07 -19.83
C ILE A 361 -3.44 -15.18 -20.83
N ILE A 362 -2.19 -15.63 -20.87
CA ILE A 362 -1.77 -16.84 -21.58
C ILE A 362 -1.39 -17.87 -20.54
N VAL A 363 -2.04 -19.03 -20.60
CA VAL A 363 -1.72 -20.17 -19.73
C VAL A 363 -0.80 -21.13 -20.48
N VAL A 364 0.38 -21.38 -19.93
CA VAL A 364 1.35 -22.33 -20.42
C VAL A 364 1.28 -23.59 -19.56
N SER A 365 1.19 -24.75 -20.21
CA SER A 365 1.19 -26.06 -19.56
C SER A 365 2.19 -26.96 -20.27
N THR A 366 2.76 -27.91 -19.53
CA THR A 366 3.60 -28.95 -20.12
C THR A 366 2.73 -29.97 -20.87
N LEU A 367 3.30 -30.60 -21.90
CA LEU A 367 2.73 -31.75 -22.59
C LEU A 367 3.12 -33.09 -21.92
N ASP A 368 3.86 -33.03 -20.81
CA ASP A 368 4.29 -34.20 -20.06
C ASP A 368 3.05 -35.00 -19.60
N PRO A 369 2.87 -36.25 -20.05
CA PRO A 369 1.71 -37.07 -19.69
C PRO A 369 1.63 -37.36 -18.19
N ASP A 370 2.76 -37.28 -17.47
CA ASP A 370 2.81 -37.50 -16.02
C ASP A 370 2.51 -36.21 -15.23
N SER A 371 2.37 -35.07 -15.91
CA SER A 371 2.00 -33.77 -15.32
C SER A 371 0.58 -33.41 -15.74
N PRO A 372 -0.44 -33.69 -14.91
CA PRO A 372 -1.83 -33.42 -15.27
C PRO A 372 -2.06 -31.93 -15.47
N LEU A 373 -2.99 -31.59 -16.38
CA LEU A 373 -3.45 -30.23 -16.61
C LEU A 373 -3.81 -29.57 -15.27
N PRO A 374 -3.33 -28.35 -14.97
CA PRO A 374 -3.48 -27.76 -13.64
C PRO A 374 -4.91 -27.26 -13.40
N ARG A 375 -5.81 -28.15 -12.98
CA ARG A 375 -7.26 -27.89 -12.92
C ARG A 375 -7.60 -26.82 -11.90
N TYR A 376 -6.92 -26.81 -10.75
CA TYR A 376 -7.18 -25.85 -9.68
C TYR A 376 -6.65 -24.47 -10.05
N LEU A 377 -5.45 -24.41 -10.64
CA LEU A 377 -4.91 -23.16 -11.16
C LEU A 377 -5.81 -22.55 -12.25
N LEU A 378 -6.30 -23.36 -13.19
CA LEU A 378 -7.22 -22.90 -14.23
C LEU A 378 -8.54 -22.36 -13.65
N SER A 379 -9.07 -23.01 -12.62
CA SER A 379 -10.25 -22.53 -11.90
C SER A 379 -9.97 -21.18 -11.21
N ALA A 380 -8.84 -21.07 -10.51
CA ALA A 380 -8.44 -19.85 -9.82
C ALA A 380 -8.22 -18.68 -10.80
N ILE A 381 -7.58 -18.93 -11.95
CA ILE A 381 -7.42 -17.93 -13.03
C ILE A 381 -8.77 -17.43 -13.52
N SER A 382 -9.72 -18.33 -13.77
CA SER A 382 -11.07 -17.97 -14.24
C SER A 382 -11.82 -17.12 -13.21
N GLU A 383 -11.73 -17.49 -11.93
CA GLU A 383 -12.38 -16.75 -10.85
C GLU A 383 -11.76 -15.37 -10.61
N ALA A 384 -10.42 -15.28 -10.53
CA ALA A 384 -9.71 -14.02 -10.38
C ALA A 384 -10.00 -13.07 -11.56
N ALA A 385 -9.98 -13.58 -12.80
CA ALA A 385 -10.29 -12.78 -13.97
C ALA A 385 -11.74 -12.25 -13.94
N LYS A 386 -12.72 -13.07 -13.53
CA LYS A 386 -14.11 -12.62 -13.36
C LYS A 386 -14.21 -11.51 -12.33
N LYS A 387 -13.57 -11.66 -11.17
CA LYS A 387 -13.60 -10.65 -10.10
C LYS A 387 -12.99 -9.32 -10.55
N VAL A 388 -11.88 -9.35 -11.26
CA VAL A 388 -11.25 -8.13 -11.81
C VAL A 388 -12.14 -7.50 -12.88
N LEU A 389 -12.76 -8.29 -13.77
CA LEU A 389 -13.67 -7.77 -14.81
C LEU A 389 -14.96 -7.19 -14.23
N THR A 390 -15.48 -7.71 -13.11
CA THR A 390 -16.64 -7.12 -12.42
C THR A 390 -16.26 -5.91 -11.56
N THR A 391 -14.97 -5.62 -11.40
CA THR A 391 -14.44 -4.54 -10.57
C THR A 391 -13.71 -3.53 -11.46
N SER A 392 -14.42 -2.58 -12.08
CA SER A 392 -13.82 -1.56 -12.95
C SER A 392 -12.80 -0.68 -12.20
N PRO A 393 -11.54 -0.54 -12.68
CA PRO A 393 -10.53 0.32 -12.05
C PRO A 393 -10.89 1.82 -12.04
N GLU A 394 -11.58 2.31 -13.08
CA GLU A 394 -12.02 3.71 -13.16
C GLU A 394 -13.24 3.99 -12.28
N GLU A 395 -14.13 3.01 -12.09
CA GLU A 395 -15.18 3.11 -11.09
C GLU A 395 -14.59 3.02 -9.69
N PHE A 396 -13.60 2.18 -9.41
CA PHE A 396 -13.04 2.09 -8.06
C PHE A 396 -12.42 3.41 -7.60
N SER A 397 -11.67 4.11 -8.47
CA SER A 397 -11.02 5.40 -8.13
C SER A 397 -11.99 6.59 -8.13
N ARG A 398 -12.96 6.66 -9.05
CA ARG A 398 -14.03 7.68 -9.00
C ARG A 398 -15.04 7.42 -7.89
N LYS A 399 -15.33 6.15 -7.57
CA LYS A 399 -16.25 5.75 -6.50
C LYS A 399 -15.61 5.93 -5.15
N THR A 400 -14.31 5.72 -4.95
CA THR A 400 -13.65 6.05 -3.66
C THR A 400 -13.63 7.55 -3.40
N VAL A 401 -13.26 8.38 -4.38
CA VAL A 401 -13.27 9.84 -4.20
C VAL A 401 -14.70 10.39 -4.07
N LYS A 402 -15.67 9.84 -4.81
CA LYS A 402 -17.08 10.23 -4.70
C LYS A 402 -17.73 9.72 -3.40
N ASP A 403 -17.42 8.50 -2.96
CA ASP A 403 -17.88 7.91 -1.70
C ASP A 403 -17.29 8.64 -0.49
N GLU A 404 -16.01 9.02 -0.50
CA GLU A 404 -15.44 9.85 0.57
C GLU A 404 -16.09 11.24 0.64
N SER A 405 -16.33 11.89 -0.50
CA SER A 405 -17.03 13.18 -0.55
C SER A 405 -18.48 13.06 -0.10
N GLU A 406 -19.20 12.03 -0.55
CA GLU A 406 -20.59 11.75 -0.17
C GLU A 406 -20.70 11.38 1.32
N GLN A 407 -19.75 10.60 1.85
CA GLN A 407 -19.68 10.27 3.26
C GLN A 407 -19.37 11.50 4.11
N LYS A 408 -18.46 12.38 3.66
CA LYS A 408 -18.20 13.64 4.34
C LYS A 408 -19.44 14.54 4.39
N GLU A 409 -20.14 14.69 3.26
CA GLU A 409 -21.40 15.44 3.21
C GLU A 409 -22.47 14.82 4.13
N LEU A 410 -22.59 13.50 4.15
CA LEU A 410 -23.53 12.79 5.03
C LEU A 410 -23.17 12.95 6.51
N ARG A 411 -21.88 12.85 6.86
CA ARG A 411 -21.36 13.10 8.19
C ARG A 411 -21.74 14.50 8.66
N ASP A 412 -21.46 15.52 7.85
CA ASP A 412 -21.74 16.91 8.20
C ASP A 412 -23.24 17.16 8.35
N LYS A 413 -24.08 16.57 7.48
CA LYS A 413 -25.55 16.60 7.63
C LYS A 413 -26.03 15.96 8.93
N LEU A 414 -25.46 14.83 9.33
CA LEU A 414 -25.81 14.16 10.59
C LEU A 414 -25.33 14.95 11.81
N LEU A 415 -24.14 15.53 11.75
CA LEU A 415 -23.63 16.39 12.81
C LEU A 415 -24.53 17.62 13.01
N GLU A 416 -24.92 18.30 11.94
CA GLU A 416 -25.87 19.41 11.98
C GLU A 416 -27.24 18.98 12.52
N LYS A 417 -27.68 17.75 12.22
CA LYS A 417 -28.91 17.18 12.81
C LYS A 417 -28.76 17.00 14.33
N CYS A 418 -27.64 16.44 14.80
CA CYS A 418 -27.36 16.31 16.23
C CYS A 418 -27.34 17.67 16.94
N LYS A 419 -26.71 18.70 16.34
CA LYS A 419 -26.74 20.09 16.86
C LYS A 419 -28.17 20.62 17.03
N LYS A 420 -29.02 20.38 16.02
CA LYS A 420 -30.43 20.81 16.07
C LYS A 420 -31.22 20.09 17.16
N LEU A 421 -30.93 18.80 17.40
CA LEU A 421 -31.61 18.01 18.44
C LEU A 421 -31.26 18.47 19.85
N VAL A 422 -29.98 18.80 20.11
CA VAL A 422 -29.57 19.31 21.44
C VAL A 422 -30.07 20.74 21.69
N GLY A 423 -30.31 21.50 20.61
CA GLY A 423 -30.82 22.87 20.66
C GLY A 423 -29.75 23.90 21.03
N ILE A 424 -30.21 25.14 21.18
CA ILE A 424 -29.36 26.30 21.49
C ILE A 424 -29.27 26.48 23.01
N SER A 425 -28.08 26.83 23.48
CA SER A 425 -27.76 27.19 24.85
C SER A 425 -28.57 28.42 25.26
N GLY A 426 -29.38 28.26 26.31
CA GLY A 426 -30.21 29.32 26.87
C GLY A 426 -30.17 29.25 28.38
N LYS A 427 -30.46 30.36 29.07
CA LYS A 427 -30.32 30.50 30.53
C LYS A 427 -31.09 29.45 31.36
N ASP A 428 -32.09 28.80 30.77
CA ASP A 428 -32.99 27.88 31.48
C ASP A 428 -32.93 26.42 30.97
N LYS A 429 -31.95 26.07 30.11
CA LYS A 429 -31.81 24.70 29.59
C LYS A 429 -30.51 24.05 30.07
N ASN A 430 -30.64 22.88 30.72
CA ASN A 430 -29.50 22.06 31.10
C ASN A 430 -29.16 21.06 29.98
N PRO A 431 -27.87 20.78 29.75
CA PRO A 431 -27.45 19.80 28.77
C PRO A 431 -27.93 18.40 29.15
N LEU A 432 -28.20 17.57 28.14
CA LEU A 432 -28.53 16.17 28.33
C LEU A 432 -27.34 15.44 28.98
N THR A 433 -27.55 14.79 30.12
CA THR A 433 -26.51 13.99 30.77
C THR A 433 -26.64 12.51 30.37
N ILE A 434 -25.59 11.98 29.75
CA ILE A 434 -25.51 10.62 29.23
C ILE A 434 -24.44 9.83 30.00
N ALA A 435 -24.84 8.76 30.67
CA ALA A 435 -23.89 7.86 31.33
C ALA A 435 -23.46 6.72 30.40
N VAL A 436 -22.17 6.36 30.44
CA VAL A 436 -21.62 5.21 29.71
C VAL A 436 -21.17 4.13 30.71
N ILE A 437 -21.84 2.97 30.68
CA ILE A 437 -21.63 1.86 31.64
C ILE A 437 -21.30 0.57 30.88
N GLY A 438 -20.58 -0.34 31.54
CA GLY A 438 -20.10 -1.59 30.96
C GLY A 438 -18.95 -2.16 31.77
N THR A 439 -18.61 -3.43 31.52
CA THR A 439 -17.54 -4.13 32.23
C THR A 439 -16.16 -3.48 32.00
N PRO A 440 -15.17 -3.72 32.88
CA PRO A 440 -13.77 -3.43 32.59
C PRO A 440 -13.36 -4.07 31.25
N GLY A 441 -12.59 -3.33 30.43
CA GLY A 441 -12.16 -3.82 29.11
C GLY A 441 -13.21 -3.76 28.00
N GLY A 442 -14.48 -3.48 28.29
CA GLY A 442 -15.56 -3.42 27.29
C GLY A 442 -15.53 -2.23 26.31
N GLY A 443 -14.42 -1.46 26.24
CA GLY A 443 -14.26 -0.40 25.25
C GLY A 443 -14.95 0.95 25.56
N LYS A 444 -15.47 1.18 26.77
CA LYS A 444 -16.18 2.43 27.16
C LYS A 444 -15.43 3.73 26.83
N SER A 445 -14.21 3.90 27.35
CA SER A 445 -13.43 5.13 27.14
C SER A 445 -13.01 5.30 25.68
N SER A 446 -12.71 4.21 24.96
CA SER A 446 -12.44 4.24 23.50
C SER A 446 -13.67 4.65 22.70
N PHE A 447 -14.85 4.16 23.10
CA PHE A 447 -16.12 4.55 22.51
C PHE A 447 -16.44 6.02 22.76
N LEU A 448 -16.17 6.54 23.96
CA LEU A 448 -16.31 7.98 24.26
C LEU A 448 -15.38 8.84 23.39
N ASN A 449 -14.10 8.48 23.25
CA ASN A 449 -13.22 9.19 22.33
C ASN A 449 -13.71 9.13 20.88
N THR A 450 -14.39 8.05 20.50
CA THR A 450 -14.99 7.90 19.16
C THR A 450 -16.20 8.82 19.00
N ILE A 451 -17.05 8.94 20.02
CA ILE A 451 -18.12 9.95 20.08
C ILE A 451 -17.54 11.37 19.95
N PHE A 452 -16.50 11.68 20.71
CA PHE A 452 -15.87 12.99 20.71
C PHE A 452 -15.29 13.35 19.34
N ALA A 453 -14.60 12.41 18.69
CA ALA A 453 -14.10 12.61 17.33
C ALA A 453 -15.23 12.78 16.31
N ALA A 454 -16.31 12.01 16.42
CA ALA A 454 -17.45 12.11 15.51
C ALA A 454 -18.22 13.44 15.65
N LEU A 455 -18.32 13.97 16.89
CA LEU A 455 -18.95 15.26 17.17
C LEU A 455 -18.04 16.45 16.85
N SER A 456 -16.72 16.27 16.91
CA SER A 456 -15.77 17.33 16.62
C SER A 456 -15.67 17.61 15.12
N ASN A 457 -15.45 18.87 14.75
CA ASN A 457 -15.03 19.24 13.39
C ASN A 457 -13.51 19.07 13.18
N GLU A 458 -12.79 18.73 14.25
CA GLU A 458 -11.34 18.57 14.25
C GLU A 458 -10.93 17.09 14.22
N ARG A 459 -9.62 16.87 14.18
CA ARG A 459 -8.99 15.55 14.33
C ARG A 459 -9.38 14.87 15.65
N TRP A 460 -9.18 13.56 15.70
CA TRP A 460 -9.32 12.79 16.94
C TRP A 460 -8.35 13.29 18.02
N ILE A 461 -8.86 13.43 19.24
CA ILE A 461 -8.09 13.78 20.45
C ILE A 461 -8.50 12.82 21.57
N GLU A 462 -7.51 12.31 22.30
CA GLU A 462 -7.77 11.45 23.45
C GLU A 462 -8.20 12.27 24.67
N HIS A 463 -9.49 12.24 25.01
CA HIS A 463 -10.02 12.92 26.20
C HIS A 463 -10.27 11.95 27.36
N ALA A 464 -10.78 10.76 27.03
CA ALA A 464 -10.97 9.64 27.94
C ALA A 464 -9.76 8.71 27.84
N LYS A 465 -9.07 8.47 28.95
CA LYS A 465 -7.83 7.68 28.93
C LYS A 465 -8.14 6.21 28.66
N CYS A 466 -7.56 5.65 27.61
CA CYS A 466 -7.72 4.24 27.27
C CYS A 466 -6.60 3.38 27.87
N ALA A 467 -6.95 2.18 28.33
CA ALA A 467 -5.97 1.20 28.82
C ALA A 467 -5.35 0.44 27.65
N ASP A 468 -4.02 0.47 27.56
CA ASP A 468 -3.27 -0.37 26.63
C ASP A 468 -3.25 -1.81 27.18
N THR A 469 -4.03 -2.70 26.58
CA THR A 469 -4.22 -4.08 27.04
C THR A 469 -2.96 -4.95 26.89
N SER A 470 -1.96 -4.47 26.15
CA SER A 470 -0.73 -5.19 25.83
C SER A 470 0.25 -5.37 27.01
N ARG A 471 0.04 -4.71 28.16
CA ARG A 471 0.96 -4.74 29.33
C ARG A 471 0.30 -5.05 30.67
N GLY A 472 -0.64 -6.00 30.72
CA GLY A 472 -1.27 -6.42 32.00
C GLY A 472 -1.96 -5.25 32.72
N GLY A 473 -2.60 -4.36 31.95
CA GLY A 473 -2.97 -3.02 32.36
C GLY A 473 -3.91 -2.95 33.58
N ARG A 474 -3.49 -2.20 34.60
CA ARG A 474 -4.36 -1.74 35.68
C ARG A 474 -5.55 -0.96 35.09
N GLN A 475 -6.73 -1.10 35.69
CA GLN A 475 -7.91 -0.29 35.37
C GLN A 475 -7.54 1.20 35.43
N ILE A 476 -7.53 1.88 34.28
CA ILE A 476 -7.10 3.28 34.16
C ILE A 476 -8.19 4.24 34.63
N THR A 477 -9.43 4.03 34.19
CA THR A 477 -10.58 4.81 34.68
C THR A 477 -10.95 4.31 36.06
N GLN A 478 -10.46 4.99 37.10
CA GLN A 478 -10.78 4.71 38.51
C GLN A 478 -11.80 5.69 39.09
N ARG A 479 -12.01 6.82 38.40
CA ARG A 479 -12.80 7.96 38.85
C ARG A 479 -13.98 8.19 37.91
N LEU A 480 -15.10 8.67 38.45
CA LEU A 480 -16.14 9.26 37.61
C LEU A 480 -15.58 10.55 37.01
N LYS A 481 -15.66 10.68 35.68
CA LYS A 481 -15.24 11.88 34.97
C LYS A 481 -16.37 12.38 34.08
N ARG A 482 -16.72 13.67 34.23
CA ARG A 482 -17.63 14.35 33.32
C ARG A 482 -16.88 14.97 32.16
N PHE A 483 -17.43 14.75 30.98
CA PHE A 483 -17.02 15.39 29.75
C PHE A 483 -18.10 16.39 29.37
N LEU A 484 -17.92 17.63 29.82
CA LEU A 484 -18.69 18.79 29.36
C LEU A 484 -18.34 19.10 27.89
N MET A 485 -19.21 19.84 27.21
CA MET A 485 -19.04 20.24 25.81
C MET A 485 -17.64 20.79 25.50
N ASN A 486 -17.16 21.74 26.30
CA ASN A 486 -15.85 22.38 26.11
C ASN A 486 -14.65 21.41 26.21
N HIS A 487 -14.86 20.19 26.68
CA HIS A 487 -13.80 19.18 26.67
C HIS A 487 -13.61 18.54 25.30
N TYR A 488 -14.64 18.41 24.48
CA TYR A 488 -14.58 17.61 23.25
C TYR A 488 -15.11 18.33 22.01
N TYR A 489 -15.67 19.52 22.17
CA TYR A 489 -16.31 20.28 21.12
C TYR A 489 -15.85 21.74 21.22
N SER A 490 -15.09 22.18 20.22
CA SER A 490 -14.30 23.44 20.23
C SER A 490 -14.94 24.58 19.44
N THR A 491 -16.07 24.38 18.79
CA THR A 491 -16.67 25.41 17.93
C THR A 491 -17.35 26.51 18.75
N GLU A 492 -17.36 27.73 18.21
CA GLU A 492 -18.08 28.89 18.77
C GLU A 492 -19.61 28.78 18.68
N ASP A 493 -20.15 27.62 18.26
CA ASP A 493 -21.58 27.38 18.17
C ASP A 493 -22.23 27.41 19.56
N ASP A 494 -23.32 28.18 19.70
CA ASP A 494 -24.14 28.25 20.92
C ASP A 494 -24.98 26.96 21.15
N CYS A 495 -24.49 25.77 20.81
CA CYS A 495 -25.26 24.53 20.97
C CYS A 495 -25.11 23.92 22.38
N LEU A 496 -26.16 23.23 22.85
CA LEU A 496 -26.21 22.64 24.19
C LEU A 496 -25.77 21.17 24.20
N MET A 497 -24.54 20.91 23.75
CA MET A 497 -24.02 19.55 23.59
C MET A 497 -24.07 18.72 24.90
N PRO A 498 -24.21 17.38 24.81
CA PRO A 498 -24.45 16.55 25.99
C PRO A 498 -23.27 16.52 26.96
N THR A 499 -23.56 16.30 28.23
CA THR A 499 -22.55 15.93 29.21
C THR A 499 -22.40 14.40 29.23
N PHE A 500 -21.21 13.89 28.92
CA PHE A 500 -20.93 12.45 29.00
C PHE A 500 -20.27 12.07 30.33
N LEU A 501 -20.74 10.99 30.97
CA LEU A 501 -20.13 10.43 32.18
C LEU A 501 -19.34 9.17 31.83
N ASP A 502 -18.01 9.21 32.00
CA ASP A 502 -17.15 8.02 31.97
C ASP A 502 -16.90 7.54 33.41
N MET A 503 -16.88 6.22 33.58
CA MET A 503 -16.66 5.61 34.89
C MET A 503 -15.90 4.30 34.81
N ALA A 504 -15.34 3.92 35.96
CA ALA A 504 -14.77 2.61 36.15
C ALA A 504 -15.79 1.53 35.76
N GLY A 505 -15.32 0.48 35.08
CA GLY A 505 -16.19 -0.63 34.73
C GLY A 505 -16.73 -1.34 35.96
N PHE A 506 -18.02 -1.68 35.92
CA PHE A 506 -18.66 -2.49 36.96
C PHE A 506 -18.35 -3.96 36.76
N GLU A 507 -18.14 -4.67 37.85
CA GLU A 507 -18.09 -6.13 37.85
C GLU A 507 -19.45 -6.71 37.46
N ASN A 508 -19.47 -7.97 37.02
CA ASN A 508 -20.71 -8.67 36.71
C ASN A 508 -21.42 -9.10 38.01
N ASP A 509 -22.04 -8.14 38.69
CA ASP A 509 -22.63 -8.30 40.03
C ASP A 509 -24.08 -7.78 40.10
N ASP A 510 -24.95 -8.53 40.79
CA ASP A 510 -26.34 -8.17 41.08
C ASP A 510 -26.63 -7.83 42.56
N SER A 511 -25.58 -7.59 43.35
CA SER A 511 -25.69 -7.22 44.76
C SER A 511 -26.46 -5.92 44.99
N LEU A 512 -27.04 -5.80 46.19
CA LEU A 512 -27.68 -4.57 46.66
C LEU A 512 -26.70 -3.38 46.69
N LEU A 513 -25.41 -3.64 46.91
CA LEU A 513 -24.38 -2.62 46.87
C LEU A 513 -24.26 -2.07 45.44
N THR A 514 -24.05 -2.92 44.44
CA THR A 514 -23.93 -2.51 43.04
C THR A 514 -25.17 -1.76 42.55
N LYS A 515 -26.37 -2.22 42.92
CA LYS A 515 -27.63 -1.51 42.60
C LYS A 515 -27.70 -0.13 43.24
N GLU A 516 -27.30 0.00 44.51
CA GLU A 516 -27.28 1.31 45.16
C GLU A 516 -26.21 2.22 44.56
N MET A 517 -25.08 1.66 44.15
CA MET A 517 -24.05 2.45 43.48
C MET A 517 -24.52 3.02 42.14
N LEU A 518 -25.14 2.18 41.31
CA LEU A 518 -25.79 2.62 40.07
C LEU A 518 -26.86 3.67 40.37
N ASN A 519 -27.66 3.46 41.41
CA ASN A 519 -28.68 4.41 41.84
C ASN A 519 -28.08 5.78 42.18
N ILE A 520 -26.99 5.84 42.94
CA ILE A 520 -26.28 7.07 43.31
C ILE A 520 -25.74 7.78 42.06
N VAL A 521 -25.06 7.05 41.17
CA VAL A 521 -24.49 7.60 39.93
C VAL A 521 -25.59 8.15 39.03
N LEU A 522 -26.64 7.38 38.76
CA LEU A 522 -27.73 7.77 37.86
C LEU A 522 -28.59 8.91 38.44
N SER A 523 -28.62 9.08 39.77
CA SER A 523 -29.28 10.21 40.43
C SER A 523 -28.45 11.49 40.44
N GLY A 524 -27.27 11.51 39.82
CA GLY A 524 -26.34 12.63 39.94
C GLY A 524 -25.95 12.91 41.40
N LYS A 525 -25.88 11.89 42.27
CA LYS A 525 -25.49 12.10 43.67
C LYS A 525 -23.98 11.97 43.90
N PHE A 526 -23.24 11.62 42.84
CA PHE A 526 -21.81 11.37 42.87
C PHE A 526 -21.02 12.58 42.35
N GLU A 527 -19.94 12.94 43.05
CA GLU A 527 -19.11 14.10 42.69
C GLU A 527 -18.05 13.77 41.63
N ASP A 528 -17.65 14.80 40.89
CA ASP A 528 -16.63 14.66 39.86
C ASP A 528 -15.27 14.34 40.46
N GLY A 529 -14.59 13.34 39.88
CA GLY A 529 -13.28 12.90 40.34
C GLY A 529 -13.29 11.97 41.55
N GLU A 530 -14.46 11.70 42.15
CA GLU A 530 -14.58 10.69 43.22
C GLU A 530 -14.33 9.29 42.63
N LYS A 531 -13.68 8.41 43.42
CA LYS A 531 -13.31 7.06 42.97
C LYS A 531 -14.42 6.07 43.27
N LEU A 532 -14.78 5.26 42.27
CA LEU A 532 -15.79 4.22 42.45
C LEU A 532 -15.33 3.17 43.49
N SER A 533 -14.01 2.89 43.54
CA SER A 533 -13.41 1.99 44.52
C SER A 533 -13.67 2.41 45.96
N ASP A 534 -13.58 3.71 46.24
CA ASP A 534 -13.74 4.25 47.59
C ASP A 534 -15.21 4.13 48.03
N MET A 535 -16.13 4.21 47.07
CA MET A 535 -17.55 3.95 47.29
C MET A 535 -17.83 2.48 47.57
N VAL A 536 -17.20 1.57 46.81
CA VAL A 536 -17.29 0.12 47.06
C VAL A 536 -16.74 -0.21 48.45
N LEU A 537 -15.56 0.30 48.81
CA LEU A 537 -14.93 0.07 50.11
C LEU A 537 -15.83 0.59 51.25
N PHE A 538 -16.32 1.83 51.14
CA PHE A 538 -17.22 2.40 52.13
C PHE A 538 -18.52 1.58 52.28
N GLY A 539 -19.12 1.16 51.15
CA GLY A 539 -20.32 0.34 51.16
C GLY A 539 -20.12 -1.07 51.74
N LYS A 540 -18.94 -1.67 51.51
CA LYS A 540 -18.55 -2.96 52.12
C LYS A 540 -18.30 -2.83 53.63
N GLU A 541 -17.66 -1.74 54.08
CA GLU A 541 -17.32 -1.53 55.49
C GLU A 541 -18.51 -1.05 56.34
N LYS A 542 -19.35 -0.16 55.80
CA LYS A 542 -20.41 0.53 56.55
C LYS A 542 -21.83 0.09 56.14
N GLY A 543 -21.96 -0.69 55.08
CA GLY A 543 -23.23 -1.19 54.56
C GLY A 543 -23.96 -0.21 53.63
N VAL A 544 -24.97 -0.74 52.93
CA VAL A 544 -25.74 -0.01 51.89
C VAL A 544 -26.54 1.17 52.45
N ASN A 545 -27.04 1.08 53.69
CA ASN A 545 -27.82 2.17 54.30
C ASN A 545 -26.94 3.39 54.63
N ALA A 546 -25.73 3.17 55.17
CA ALA A 546 -24.77 4.24 55.39
C ALA A 546 -24.34 4.89 54.06
N LEU A 547 -24.23 4.09 52.99
CA LEU A 547 -23.95 4.59 51.65
C LEU A 547 -25.08 5.52 51.16
N LYS A 548 -26.34 5.10 51.27
CA LYS A 548 -27.52 5.93 50.94
C LYS A 548 -27.51 7.26 51.69
N GLU A 549 -27.23 7.21 52.99
CA GLU A 549 -27.20 8.40 53.85
C GLU A 549 -26.08 9.36 53.42
N LYS A 550 -24.86 8.85 53.19
CA LYS A 550 -23.70 9.63 52.74
C LYS A 550 -24.00 10.42 51.46
N TYR A 551 -24.71 9.82 50.50
CA TYR A 551 -25.02 10.44 49.21
C TYR A 551 -26.45 11.03 49.14
N SER A 552 -27.17 11.11 50.26
CA SER A 552 -28.57 11.57 50.28
C SER A 552 -28.75 13.05 49.90
N LYS A 553 -27.78 13.90 50.25
CA LYS A 553 -27.87 15.37 50.14
C LYS A 553 -27.15 15.97 48.94
N LYS A 554 -26.28 15.22 48.26
CA LYS A 554 -25.55 15.72 47.09
C LYS A 554 -26.48 15.76 45.88
N LYS A 555 -26.54 16.89 45.18
CA LYS A 555 -27.28 17.02 43.92
C LYS A 555 -26.36 17.59 42.86
N SER A 556 -26.14 16.81 41.82
CA SER A 556 -25.69 17.26 40.50
C SER A 556 -26.79 16.92 39.49
N GLU A 557 -26.52 17.13 38.21
CA GLU A 557 -27.45 16.79 37.14
C GLU A 557 -27.75 15.28 37.11
N ASN A 558 -29.03 14.94 37.05
CA ASN A 558 -29.50 13.57 36.89
C ASN A 558 -29.08 13.03 35.52
N VAL A 559 -28.77 11.74 35.47
CA VAL A 559 -28.55 11.06 34.19
C VAL A 559 -29.89 10.92 33.47
N ASN A 560 -29.97 11.36 32.22
CA ASN A 560 -31.17 11.27 31.39
C ASN A 560 -31.17 10.03 30.49
N ARG A 561 -29.97 9.59 30.07
CA ARG A 561 -29.77 8.49 29.13
C ARG A 561 -28.63 7.61 29.59
N LEU A 562 -28.76 6.31 29.37
CA LEU A 562 -27.75 5.32 29.71
C LEU A 562 -27.33 4.56 28.46
N ILE A 563 -26.03 4.56 28.13
CA ILE A 563 -25.45 3.73 27.09
C ILE A 563 -24.68 2.58 27.76
N VAL A 564 -25.07 1.35 27.47
CA VAL A 564 -24.43 0.13 27.94
C VAL A 564 -23.52 -0.42 26.85
N VAL A 565 -22.22 -0.43 27.11
CA VAL A 565 -21.18 -0.84 26.18
C VAL A 565 -20.70 -2.25 26.52
N CYS A 566 -20.68 -3.13 25.51
CA CYS A 566 -20.13 -4.47 25.60
C CYS A 566 -19.16 -4.73 24.43
N SER A 567 -18.29 -5.72 24.57
CA SER A 567 -17.45 -6.20 23.47
C SER A 567 -18.22 -7.21 22.61
N ALA A 568 -18.05 -7.11 21.29
CA ALA A 568 -18.56 -8.07 20.32
C ALA A 568 -17.83 -9.43 20.33
N ASP A 569 -16.74 -9.57 21.10
CA ASP A 569 -15.97 -10.81 21.22
C ASP A 569 -16.87 -11.98 21.64
N PRO A 570 -17.11 -13.00 20.79
CA PRO A 570 -18.02 -14.08 21.10
C PRO A 570 -17.55 -14.95 22.29
N ASP A 571 -16.27 -14.92 22.62
CA ASP A 571 -15.70 -15.73 23.71
C ASP A 571 -15.83 -15.05 25.07
N LEU A 572 -16.08 -13.73 25.12
CA LEU A 572 -16.40 -13.02 26.35
C LEU A 572 -17.86 -13.22 26.76
N THR A 573 -18.09 -13.64 28.00
CA THR A 573 -19.45 -13.82 28.54
C THR A 573 -20.15 -12.47 28.75
N LEU A 574 -21.46 -12.43 28.48
CA LEU A 574 -22.27 -11.24 28.77
C LEU A 574 -22.40 -11.02 30.28
N PRO A 575 -22.30 -9.77 30.77
CA PRO A 575 -22.43 -9.47 32.18
C PRO A 575 -23.89 -9.41 32.63
N ASN A 576 -24.55 -10.58 32.62
CA ASN A 576 -25.98 -10.73 32.88
C ASN A 576 -26.41 -10.20 34.26
N ALA A 577 -25.58 -10.36 35.30
CA ALA A 577 -25.88 -9.88 36.65
C ALA A 577 -25.85 -8.35 36.70
N LEU A 578 -24.89 -7.72 35.98
CA LEU A 578 -24.85 -6.28 35.81
C LEU A 578 -26.06 -5.76 35.02
N PHE A 579 -26.46 -6.43 33.93
CA PHE A 579 -27.65 -6.02 33.16
C PHE A 579 -28.91 -6.04 34.02
N LYS A 580 -29.08 -7.08 34.83
CA LYS A 580 -30.17 -7.17 35.80
C LYS A 580 -30.13 -5.99 36.80
N SER A 581 -28.96 -5.65 37.32
CA SER A 581 -28.80 -4.46 38.18
C SER A 581 -29.15 -3.16 37.48
N ILE A 582 -28.77 -2.99 36.21
CA ILE A 582 -29.09 -1.80 35.42
C ILE A 582 -30.60 -1.69 35.26
N ILE A 583 -31.26 -2.73 34.76
CA ILE A 583 -32.72 -2.75 34.58
C ILE A 583 -33.46 -2.50 35.90
N ASP A 584 -33.05 -3.18 36.98
CA ASP A 584 -33.65 -3.01 38.30
C ASP A 584 -33.58 -1.56 38.80
N VAL A 585 -32.55 -0.80 38.42
CA VAL A 585 -32.36 0.59 38.85
C VAL A 585 -33.01 1.58 37.89
N THR A 586 -32.94 1.34 36.59
CA THR A 586 -33.54 2.23 35.58
C THR A 586 -35.06 2.13 35.53
N SER A 587 -35.62 0.97 35.83
CA SER A 587 -37.09 0.75 35.85
C SER A 587 -37.78 1.36 37.09
N ARG A 588 -37.04 1.90 38.06
CA ARG A 588 -37.59 2.51 39.28
C ARG A 588 -37.89 3.99 39.05
N ASP A 589 -39.14 4.32 38.74
CA ASP A 589 -39.70 5.69 38.66
C ASP A 589 -38.80 6.74 37.98
N ARG A 590 -37.97 6.29 37.04
CA ARG A 590 -36.95 7.09 36.35
C ARG A 590 -37.18 6.97 34.87
N ASP A 591 -37.30 8.11 34.22
CA ASP A 591 -37.30 8.19 32.76
C ASP A 591 -35.87 8.13 32.21
N ILE A 592 -35.13 7.06 32.52
CA ILE A 592 -33.79 6.82 31.97
C ILE A 592 -33.91 5.83 30.83
N THR A 593 -33.77 6.32 29.61
CA THR A 593 -33.73 5.48 28.43
C THR A 593 -32.38 4.76 28.32
N VAL A 594 -32.44 3.43 28.22
CA VAL A 594 -31.25 2.56 28.03
C VAL A 594 -31.00 2.31 26.54
N TYR A 595 -29.74 2.36 26.14
CA TYR A 595 -29.23 2.06 24.81
C TYR A 595 -28.09 1.04 24.92
N GLY A 596 -27.92 0.23 23.88
CA GLY A 596 -26.88 -0.79 23.82
C GLY A 596 -25.84 -0.50 22.73
N VAL A 597 -24.57 -0.76 23.00
CA VAL A 597 -23.48 -0.64 22.01
C VAL A 597 -22.56 -1.83 22.08
N PHE A 598 -22.29 -2.44 20.92
CA PHE A 598 -21.18 -3.37 20.74
C PHE A 598 -19.96 -2.66 20.17
N THR A 599 -18.82 -2.85 20.83
CA THR A 599 -17.49 -2.40 20.39
C THR A 599 -16.66 -3.58 19.91
N GLN A 600 -15.46 -3.33 19.36
CA GLN A 600 -14.59 -4.36 18.77
C GLN A 600 -15.21 -5.07 17.54
N THR A 601 -16.15 -4.40 16.88
CA THR A 601 -16.84 -4.90 15.68
C THR A 601 -15.97 -4.86 14.42
N ASP A 602 -14.76 -4.32 14.55
CA ASP A 602 -13.64 -4.43 13.62
C ASP A 602 -12.99 -5.82 13.64
N LYS A 603 -13.02 -6.52 14.79
CA LYS A 603 -12.36 -7.83 14.98
C LYS A 603 -13.27 -9.02 14.70
N TYR A 604 -14.57 -8.84 14.92
CA TYR A 604 -15.55 -9.92 14.85
C TYR A 604 -16.60 -9.60 13.79
N SER A 605 -16.81 -10.53 12.85
CA SER A 605 -17.77 -10.38 11.77
C SER A 605 -19.19 -10.34 12.31
N SER A 606 -20.02 -9.45 11.75
CA SER A 606 -21.46 -9.39 12.01
C SER A 606 -22.21 -10.66 11.66
N ASP A 607 -21.63 -11.45 10.75
CA ASP A 607 -22.26 -12.63 10.17
C ASP A 607 -21.82 -13.91 10.90
N ASP A 608 -20.91 -13.80 11.88
CA ASP A 608 -20.54 -14.91 12.74
C ASP A 608 -21.76 -15.33 13.59
N PRO A 609 -22.23 -16.59 13.49
CA PRO A 609 -23.37 -17.08 14.26
C PRO A 609 -23.23 -16.87 15.76
N LYS A 610 -22.01 -16.92 16.32
CA LYS A 610 -21.77 -16.67 17.74
C LYS A 610 -21.98 -15.21 18.11
N VAL A 611 -21.57 -14.27 17.25
CA VAL A 611 -21.77 -12.83 17.45
C VAL A 611 -23.26 -12.48 17.34
N VAL A 612 -23.96 -13.04 16.36
CA VAL A 612 -25.41 -12.88 16.18
C VAL A 612 -26.18 -13.39 17.40
N GLU A 613 -25.85 -14.59 17.89
CA GLU A 613 -26.48 -15.15 19.09
C GLU A 613 -26.17 -14.31 20.34
N LYS A 614 -24.92 -13.86 20.49
CA LYS A 614 -24.54 -12.98 21.60
C LYS A 614 -25.28 -11.64 21.55
N GLU A 615 -25.48 -11.06 20.39
CA GLU A 615 -26.27 -9.84 20.21
C GLU A 615 -27.73 -10.04 20.60
N ARG A 616 -28.35 -11.13 20.12
CA ARG A 616 -29.72 -11.50 20.50
C ARG A 616 -29.86 -11.64 22.02
N GLN A 617 -28.90 -12.29 22.66
CA GLN A 617 -28.85 -12.41 24.12
C GLN A 617 -28.67 -11.04 24.79
N PHE A 618 -27.79 -10.20 24.28
CA PHE A 618 -27.54 -8.85 24.81
C PHE A 618 -28.82 -7.99 24.79
N LEU A 619 -29.50 -7.91 23.65
CA LEU A 619 -30.75 -7.17 23.49
C LEU A 619 -31.86 -7.70 24.41
N THR A 620 -31.99 -9.04 24.49
CA THR A 620 -32.98 -9.69 25.35
C THR A 620 -32.73 -9.41 26.82
N LYS A 621 -31.47 -9.52 27.27
CA LYS A 621 -31.09 -9.37 28.68
C LYS A 621 -31.10 -7.91 29.15
N LEU A 622 -30.85 -6.98 28.24
CA LEU A 622 -30.92 -5.54 28.50
C LEU A 622 -32.31 -4.96 28.19
N GLU A 623 -33.31 -5.79 27.85
CA GLU A 623 -34.68 -5.37 27.51
C GLU A 623 -34.71 -4.19 26.52
N THR A 624 -33.77 -4.18 25.58
CA THR A 624 -33.53 -3.07 24.65
C THR A 624 -33.93 -3.49 23.24
N PRO A 625 -34.81 -2.76 22.54
CA PRO A 625 -35.16 -3.05 21.16
C PRO A 625 -33.98 -2.78 20.23
N GLU A 626 -33.98 -3.42 19.07
CA GLU A 626 -32.96 -3.22 18.02
C GLU A 626 -32.80 -1.75 17.61
N THR A 627 -33.87 -0.96 17.69
CA THR A 627 -33.86 0.49 17.39
C THR A 627 -33.05 1.33 18.39
N ARG A 628 -32.62 0.75 19.52
CA ARG A 628 -31.78 1.42 20.54
C ARG A 628 -30.41 0.76 20.67
N PHE A 629 -29.96 0.08 19.62
CA PHE A 629 -28.70 -0.64 19.57
C PHE A 629 -27.82 -0.20 18.41
N ALA A 630 -26.50 -0.22 18.61
CA ALA A 630 -25.54 -0.01 17.53
C ALA A 630 -24.28 -0.87 17.67
N ARG A 631 -23.73 -1.25 16.52
CA ARG A 631 -22.40 -1.83 16.37
C ARG A 631 -21.43 -0.72 15.96
N ILE A 632 -20.40 -0.47 16.77
CA ILE A 632 -19.48 0.64 16.57
C ILE A 632 -18.04 0.14 16.50
N LYS A 633 -17.32 0.60 15.49
CA LYS A 633 -15.86 0.51 15.38
C LYS A 633 -15.29 1.74 16.04
N ASN A 634 -14.42 1.54 17.04
CA ASN A 634 -13.80 2.65 17.73
C ASN A 634 -12.56 3.13 16.96
N TYR A 635 -12.21 4.39 17.13
CA TYR A 635 -10.89 4.87 16.71
C TYR A 635 -9.81 4.15 17.50
N CYS A 636 -9.03 3.31 16.82
CA CYS A 636 -7.88 2.61 17.37
C CYS A 636 -6.86 2.28 16.27
N PRO A 637 -5.61 1.95 16.64
CA PRO A 637 -4.59 1.53 15.67
C PRO A 637 -5.00 0.30 14.85
N ASP A 638 -5.85 -0.57 15.38
CA ASP A 638 -6.34 -1.75 14.66
C ASP A 638 -7.27 -1.36 13.48
N VAL A 639 -8.02 -0.26 13.62
CA VAL A 639 -8.97 0.22 12.59
C VAL A 639 -8.30 1.16 11.58
N ASP A 640 -7.29 1.91 12.01
CA ASP A 640 -6.46 2.75 11.14
C ASP A 640 -4.99 2.65 11.59
N PRO A 641 -4.24 1.65 11.08
CA PRO A 641 -2.85 1.41 11.45
C PRO A 641 -1.91 2.56 11.11
N SER A 642 -2.26 3.37 10.10
CA SER A 642 -1.53 4.59 9.75
C SER A 642 -1.71 5.72 10.75
N MET A 643 -2.63 5.58 11.71
CA MET A 643 -2.96 6.60 12.70
C MET A 643 -3.40 7.93 12.05
N ASN A 644 -3.94 7.87 10.83
CA ASN A 644 -4.43 9.04 10.09
C ASN A 644 -5.53 9.77 10.87
N TYR A 645 -6.31 9.07 11.68
CA TYR A 645 -7.30 9.66 12.57
C TYR A 645 -6.74 10.76 13.49
N ARG A 646 -5.44 10.75 13.79
CA ARG A 646 -4.77 11.82 14.55
C ARG A 646 -4.58 13.12 13.77
N TYR A 647 -4.80 13.09 12.46
CA TYR A 647 -4.57 14.22 11.56
C TYR A 647 -5.83 14.61 10.78
N THR A 648 -6.78 13.68 10.62
CA THR A 648 -7.99 13.86 9.81
C THR A 648 -9.18 13.14 10.45
N THR A 649 -10.38 13.64 10.19
CA THR A 649 -11.64 12.92 10.47
C THR A 649 -11.76 11.71 9.55
N ILE A 650 -12.42 10.64 10.00
CA ILE A 650 -12.69 9.46 9.18
C ILE A 650 -14.21 9.27 9.08
N PRO A 651 -14.86 9.80 8.01
CA PRO A 651 -16.32 9.78 7.88
C PRO A 651 -16.95 8.39 8.03
N SER A 652 -16.29 7.35 7.55
CA SER A 652 -16.76 5.96 7.65
C SER A 652 -16.86 5.44 9.10
N LEU A 653 -16.09 6.02 10.04
CA LEU A 653 -16.20 5.74 11.48
C LEU A 653 -17.17 6.69 12.18
N ASP A 654 -17.23 7.95 11.72
CA ASP A 654 -18.09 8.97 12.33
C ASP A 654 -19.58 8.74 12.04
N ILE A 655 -19.94 8.35 10.80
CA ILE A 655 -21.34 8.20 10.38
C ILE A 655 -22.13 7.21 11.27
N PRO A 656 -21.64 5.98 11.56
CA PRO A 656 -22.34 5.06 12.45
C PRO A 656 -22.57 5.63 13.85
N VAL A 657 -21.58 6.37 14.38
CA VAL A 657 -21.65 7.00 15.70
C VAL A 657 -22.66 8.15 15.69
N LEU A 658 -22.64 9.00 14.67
CA LEU A 658 -23.60 10.11 14.54
C LEU A 658 -25.03 9.60 14.33
N ARG A 659 -25.23 8.52 13.57
CA ARG A 659 -26.56 7.85 13.46
C ARG A 659 -27.02 7.31 14.81
N PHE A 660 -26.11 6.73 15.59
CA PHE A 660 -26.44 6.29 16.94
C PHE A 660 -26.80 7.46 17.87
N LEU A 661 -26.02 8.54 17.83
CA LEU A 661 -26.31 9.74 18.63
C LEU A 661 -27.61 10.41 18.23
N ASP A 662 -27.96 10.46 16.95
CA ASP A 662 -29.28 10.92 16.49
C ASP A 662 -30.41 10.18 17.23
N MET A 663 -30.30 8.87 17.44
CA MET A 663 -31.26 8.07 18.22
C MET A 663 -31.22 8.36 19.73
N VAL A 664 -30.04 8.64 20.29
CA VAL A 664 -29.84 8.94 21.72
C VAL A 664 -30.36 10.33 22.10
N LEU A 665 -30.21 11.29 21.18
CA LEU A 665 -30.51 12.71 21.39
C LEU A 665 -31.98 13.04 21.15
N ILE A 666 -32.73 12.21 20.41
CA ILE A 666 -34.18 12.41 20.24
C ILE A 666 -34.88 12.36 21.61
N PRO A 667 -35.73 13.35 21.94
CA PRO A 667 -36.59 13.29 23.11
C PRO A 667 -37.53 12.09 22.97
N GLN A 668 -37.40 11.11 23.88
CA GLN A 668 -38.37 10.03 23.96
C GLN A 668 -39.60 10.55 24.70
N PRO A 669 -40.82 10.31 24.21
CA PRO A 669 -42.01 10.63 24.98
C PRO A 669 -41.99 9.79 26.27
N THR A 670 -42.02 10.47 27.41
CA THR A 670 -42.19 9.90 28.77
C THR A 670 -43.46 9.08 28.93
N ASP A 671 -44.37 9.16 27.96
CA ASP A 671 -45.76 8.70 28.06
C ASP A 671 -45.98 7.29 27.50
N PHE A 672 -45.00 6.40 27.61
CA PHE A 672 -45.33 4.97 27.70
C PHE A 672 -45.87 4.67 29.09
N VAL A 673 -47.07 5.23 29.35
CA VAL A 673 -48.02 4.67 30.30
C VAL A 673 -48.08 3.16 30.02
N LYS A 674 -47.98 2.38 31.10
CA LYS A 674 -48.23 0.94 31.14
C LYS A 674 -49.62 0.63 30.58
N ASP A 675 -49.79 0.64 29.26
CA ASP A 675 -50.84 -0.14 28.62
C ASP A 675 -50.34 -1.58 28.59
N SER A 676 -50.55 -2.28 29.69
CA SER A 676 -50.42 -3.73 29.81
C SER A 676 -51.57 -4.44 29.06
N SER A 677 -51.86 -4.00 27.84
CA SER A 677 -52.59 -4.80 26.87
C SER A 677 -51.62 -5.12 25.73
N PRO A 678 -51.37 -6.40 25.43
CA PRO A 678 -50.54 -6.76 24.30
C PRO A 678 -51.23 -6.24 23.05
N LYS A 679 -50.67 -5.19 22.43
CA LYS A 679 -51.03 -4.86 21.06
C LYS A 679 -50.69 -6.11 20.23
N PRO A 680 -51.67 -6.69 19.52
CA PRO A 680 -51.39 -7.86 18.71
C PRO A 680 -50.26 -7.49 17.74
N HIS A 681 -49.25 -8.36 17.67
CA HIS A 681 -48.23 -8.28 16.64
C HIS A 681 -48.90 -7.98 15.29
N PRO A 682 -48.28 -7.15 14.42
CA PRO A 682 -48.72 -7.10 13.04
C PRO A 682 -48.50 -8.49 12.47
N LEU A 683 -49.55 -9.32 12.53
CA LEU A 683 -49.65 -10.53 11.75
C LEU A 683 -49.28 -10.10 10.34
N LEU A 684 -48.23 -10.73 9.80
CA LEU A 684 -47.98 -10.69 8.37
C LEU A 684 -49.35 -10.80 7.70
N LYS A 685 -49.73 -9.78 6.92
CA LYS A 685 -50.84 -9.90 5.97
C LYS A 685 -50.39 -10.91 4.93
N LEU A 686 -50.37 -12.18 5.31
CA LEU A 686 -50.25 -13.30 4.40
C LEU A 686 -51.49 -13.26 3.52
N ASN A 687 -51.25 -13.31 2.23
CA ASN A 687 -52.30 -13.33 1.22
C ASN A 687 -53.22 -14.51 1.56
N PRO A 688 -54.57 -14.36 1.54
CA PRO A 688 -55.50 -15.45 1.80
C PRO A 688 -55.20 -16.71 0.96
N VAL A 689 -54.59 -16.52 -0.21
CA VAL A 689 -54.12 -17.58 -1.11
C VAL A 689 -52.98 -18.41 -0.48
N ASP A 690 -52.03 -17.78 0.22
CA ASP A 690 -50.90 -18.45 0.85
C ASP A 690 -51.35 -19.27 2.07
N ILE A 691 -52.32 -18.75 2.83
CA ILE A 691 -52.93 -19.47 3.95
C ILE A 691 -53.71 -20.69 3.43
N ALA A 692 -54.48 -20.53 2.35
CA ALA A 692 -55.21 -21.64 1.73
C ALA A 692 -54.27 -22.73 1.19
N MET A 693 -53.15 -22.34 0.56
CA MET A 693 -52.12 -23.30 0.13
C MET A 693 -51.47 -24.03 1.30
N PHE A 694 -51.12 -23.30 2.37
CA PHE A 694 -50.46 -23.90 3.53
C PHE A 694 -51.38 -24.89 4.27
N VAL A 695 -52.66 -24.54 4.43
CA VAL A 695 -53.67 -25.43 5.01
C VAL A 695 -53.92 -26.64 4.10
N GLY A 696 -53.97 -26.44 2.77
CA GLY A 696 -54.10 -27.53 1.81
C GLY A 696 -52.97 -28.56 1.91
N VAL A 697 -51.71 -28.11 2.02
CA VAL A 697 -50.55 -28.98 2.19
C VAL A 697 -50.63 -29.77 3.50
N ILE A 698 -51.01 -29.12 4.60
CA ILE A 698 -51.16 -29.81 5.90
C ILE A 698 -52.25 -30.89 5.84
N VAL A 699 -53.39 -30.61 5.21
CA VAL A 699 -54.50 -31.58 5.08
C VAL A 699 -54.06 -32.79 4.25
N VAL A 700 -53.30 -32.57 3.16
CA VAL A 700 -52.75 -33.67 2.35
C VAL A 700 -51.76 -34.51 3.17
N LEU A 701 -50.85 -33.87 3.92
CA LEU A 701 -49.88 -34.58 4.74
C LEU A 701 -50.54 -35.39 5.87
N ILE A 702 -51.56 -34.84 6.52
CA ILE A 702 -52.36 -35.56 7.53
C ILE A 702 -53.11 -36.71 6.88
N GLY A 703 -53.71 -36.51 5.70
CA GLY A 703 -54.38 -37.58 4.95
C GLY A 703 -53.43 -38.71 4.56
N MET A 704 -52.22 -38.39 4.10
CA MET A 704 -51.17 -39.38 3.80
C MET A 704 -50.71 -40.11 5.05
N PHE A 705 -50.59 -39.42 6.19
CA PHE A 705 -50.20 -40.03 7.47
C PHE A 705 -51.28 -40.98 8.00
N ILE A 706 -52.55 -40.58 7.93
CA ILE A 706 -53.69 -41.43 8.30
C ILE A 706 -53.79 -42.64 7.38
N PHE A 707 -53.61 -42.46 6.07
CA PHE A 707 -53.60 -43.56 5.10
C PHE A 707 -52.43 -44.53 5.36
N TRP A 708 -51.26 -44.00 5.72
CA TRP A 708 -50.11 -44.81 6.10
C TRP A 708 -50.39 -45.62 7.38
N LEU A 709 -50.98 -44.99 8.42
CA LEU A 709 -51.43 -45.67 9.64
C LEU A 709 -52.59 -46.66 9.43
N TRP A 710 -53.35 -46.54 8.35
CA TRP A 710 -54.40 -47.51 8.02
C TRP A 710 -53.86 -48.72 7.26
N LYS A 711 -52.77 -48.54 6.51
CA LYS A 711 -52.15 -49.57 5.68
C LYS A 711 -51.17 -50.46 6.46
N TYR A 712 -50.59 -49.95 7.54
CA TYR A 712 -49.64 -50.62 8.43
C TYR A 712 -50.22 -50.73 9.82
#